data_AF-A0A1E4IMT6-F1
#
_entry.id   AF-A0A1E4IMT6-F1
#
_cell.length_a   1.000
_cell.length_b   1.000
_cell.length_c   1.000
_cell.angle_alpha   90.00
_cell.angle_beta   90.00
_cell.angle_gamma   90.00
#
_symmetry.space_group_name_H-M   'P 1'
#
loop_
_entity.id
_entity.type
_entity.pdbx_description
1 polymer ?
#
loop_
_entity_poly.entity_id
_entity_poly.type
_entity_poly.pdbx_seq_one_letter_code
_entity_poly.pdbx_strand_id
1 'polypeptide(L)'
;MVYFAPPQDAWREALTAIAALGSGQGAGVAEPQTTLHWVLHLDAEGRVRDLQAFEPAASARGKPKPVSPLQLRKRSRLHARDAAVARCLRQVSSYRNDVDFDLVQAAQALLGHPALCFADAPASPVELVESLPVLEVRRERRERPERDTSGAPMASAAQGTTTGAAAAAASAASAEEHFVFRLHDALLPQTEPDLSRHAGDYDQVEAEVERRNNLRIVRESAQRARLIRVTPAQRRVAELVSQRWAVPVHASAELDAALRVLAGHFVLHSDATAGEPVAAQARLVAQLRPRGEALEVVLAVRPFGDFGPLLVPGQGRARLMTVHRGMSLATERDLEQERHHLATVLERLPFLADAADDLPADGRWLLDDPEQALGAVHALGGLTSEGQALCALEWPQGRPVRVLVPDARAFSAKLASGRDWFGISGELRLDEARVLSLQQLLTLLREAGGSRYIALGEGQYLRLADQLRQRLAELDALGQAQGEGLELGLTAGAWLADAAEDLSVKGDAAWRRRAAELERAAALEPALPPTLQATLRPYQHEGYVWMRRLAEAGFGAILADDMGLGKTVQTLALLLARAAEGPALVVAPTSVCDNWADETARFAPGLRAQVYGRGEGERAAQLQAAAAGEVIVVSYALLLRDAEHFAARAWATLVLDEAQALKNAATQRVQAVATLQAGFRLALSGTPVENRLADLWSIMNLLNPGLLGSAARFGERFAGPIERQRNDAARARLRRLVSPFLLRRTKAQVLTDLPPRTEIVQRIEPDEDERAFLEAMRREALARIAQLDPADPGRNRFNVLAELTRLRRAACDPRLAAPELGRVGAKLRAFEQLATELVESRHQALVFSQFTDFLKLLAERLDACGLRYRVLDGSTPAAARSARVAEFQRGDADLFLISLKAGGFGLNLTAADYVVIADPWWNPAAEDQAMGRAHRMGQQRPVTVYRLVTAGSIEERIVALHHDKRELADGLLADQDGSAPLAADELIDLLRED
;
A
#
# COMPACT_ATOMS: atom_id res chain seq x y z
N MET A 1 -21.33 73.81 7.99
CA MET A 1 -22.22 73.59 9.16
C MET A 1 -23.26 72.58 8.71
N VAL A 2 -22.99 71.28 8.84
CA VAL A 2 -23.26 70.42 10.02
C VAL A 2 -24.75 70.42 10.39
N TYR A 3 -25.42 69.36 9.93
CA TYR A 3 -26.76 68.88 10.29
C TYR A 3 -26.60 67.68 11.23
N PHE A 4 -27.50 67.50 12.21
CA PHE A 4 -28.30 66.28 12.42
C PHE A 4 -29.29 66.44 13.59
N ALA A 5 -30.37 65.65 13.50
CA ALA A 5 -31.68 65.79 14.13
C ALA A 5 -31.85 65.05 15.49
N PRO A 6 -32.94 65.34 16.26
CA PRO A 6 -33.30 64.69 17.53
C PRO A 6 -34.29 63.48 17.36
N PRO A 7 -34.62 62.73 18.44
CA PRO A 7 -34.76 61.27 18.44
C PRO A 7 -36.20 60.72 18.27
N GLN A 8 -36.30 59.46 17.82
CA GLN A 8 -37.54 58.68 17.78
C GLN A 8 -37.39 57.31 18.47
N ASP A 9 -38.31 57.05 19.41
CA ASP A 9 -38.95 55.82 19.89
C ASP A 9 -38.23 54.45 19.94
N ALA A 10 -37.96 54.01 21.18
CA ALA A 10 -37.28 52.79 21.61
C ALA A 10 -38.06 51.45 21.48
N TRP A 11 -39.15 51.37 20.71
CA TRP A 11 -39.94 50.13 20.56
C TRP A 11 -39.83 49.47 19.16
N ARG A 12 -39.23 50.15 18.17
CA ARG A 12 -38.89 49.55 16.86
C ARG A 12 -37.53 48.84 16.84
N GLU A 13 -36.58 49.21 17.70
CA GLU A 13 -35.32 48.44 17.89
C GLU A 13 -35.57 47.09 18.57
N ALA A 14 -36.53 47.00 19.50
CA ALA A 14 -36.88 45.76 20.18
C ALA A 14 -37.52 44.70 19.25
N LEU A 15 -38.32 45.12 18.26
CA LEU A 15 -38.95 44.20 17.29
C LEU A 15 -38.00 43.77 16.16
N THR A 16 -36.97 44.57 15.85
CA THR A 16 -35.92 44.18 14.88
C THR A 16 -34.91 43.21 15.52
N ALA A 17 -34.67 43.31 16.83
CA ALA A 17 -33.86 42.36 17.59
C ALA A 17 -34.51 40.97 17.74
N ILE A 18 -35.85 40.90 17.76
CA ILE A 18 -36.60 39.64 17.86
C ILE A 18 -36.68 38.93 16.50
N ALA A 19 -36.69 39.66 15.38
CA ALA A 19 -36.61 39.09 14.04
C ALA A 19 -35.21 38.58 13.65
N ALA A 20 -34.15 38.98 14.37
CA ALA A 20 -32.77 38.56 14.14
C ALA A 20 -32.33 37.31 14.95
N LEU A 21 -33.20 36.73 15.78
CA LEU A 21 -32.92 35.48 16.51
C LEU A 21 -33.30 34.21 15.73
N GLY A 22 -33.63 34.36 14.44
CA GLY A 22 -34.10 33.27 13.57
C GLY A 22 -33.24 33.04 12.34
N SER A 23 -31.91 32.98 12.44
CA SER A 23 -31.02 32.31 11.48
C SER A 23 -29.56 32.61 11.82
N GLY A 24 -28.86 31.69 12.49
CA GLY A 24 -27.41 31.79 12.68
C GLY A 24 -26.66 31.24 11.47
N GLN A 25 -26.40 32.08 10.46
CA GLN A 25 -25.29 31.84 9.53
C GLN A 25 -23.97 32.15 10.24
N GLY A 26 -23.06 31.19 10.16
CA GLY A 26 -21.71 31.28 10.72
C GLY A 26 -20.90 32.39 10.08
N ALA A 27 -20.50 33.36 10.90
CA ALA A 27 -19.33 34.18 10.62
C ALA A 27 -18.08 33.30 10.74
N GLY A 28 -17.13 33.48 9.81
CA GLY A 28 -15.91 32.69 9.70
C GLY A 28 -15.18 32.55 11.04
N VAL A 29 -15.00 31.31 11.47
CA VAL A 29 -14.21 30.97 12.67
C VAL A 29 -12.78 30.73 12.21
N ALA A 30 -11.91 31.70 12.49
CA ALA A 30 -10.49 31.43 12.68
C ALA A 30 -10.34 30.45 13.86
N GLU A 31 -9.37 29.54 13.77
CA GLU A 31 -9.01 28.57 14.83
C GLU A 31 -9.09 29.21 16.23
N PRO A 32 -9.63 28.51 17.25
CA PRO A 32 -9.69 29.06 18.60
C PRO A 32 -8.27 29.05 19.22
N GLN A 33 -7.49 30.09 18.94
CA GLN A 33 -6.25 30.36 19.65
C GLN A 33 -6.60 30.95 21.03
N THR A 34 -6.79 30.08 22.03
CA THR A 34 -6.62 30.50 23.44
C THR A 34 -5.13 30.61 23.73
N THR A 35 -4.73 31.72 24.34
CA THR A 35 -3.30 32.02 24.58
C THR A 35 -2.73 31.35 25.82
N LEU A 36 -3.59 30.73 26.64
CA LEU A 36 -3.24 30.19 27.95
C LEU A 36 -3.86 28.81 28.19
N HIS A 37 -3.10 27.96 28.89
CA HIS A 37 -3.56 26.71 29.47
C HIS A 37 -3.95 26.94 30.93
N TRP A 38 -5.11 26.44 31.35
CA TRP A 38 -5.62 26.60 32.71
C TRP A 38 -5.55 25.28 33.46
N VAL A 39 -4.83 25.26 34.57
CA VAL A 39 -4.64 24.07 35.42
C VAL A 39 -5.46 24.24 36.69
N LEU A 40 -6.43 23.33 36.87
CA LEU A 40 -7.36 23.33 37.99
C LEU A 40 -6.94 22.31 39.06
N HIS A 41 -6.81 22.76 40.30
CA HIS A 41 -6.53 21.91 41.45
C HIS A 41 -7.82 21.68 42.25
N LEU A 42 -8.14 20.41 42.52
CA LEU A 42 -9.27 20.02 43.34
C LEU A 42 -8.80 19.44 44.69
N ASP A 43 -9.63 19.53 45.71
CA ASP A 43 -9.48 18.74 46.94
C ASP A 43 -10.20 17.38 46.84
N ALA A 44 -10.13 16.59 47.93
CA ALA A 44 -10.69 15.24 47.98
C ALA A 44 -12.22 15.21 47.80
N GLU A 45 -12.91 16.31 48.12
CA GLU A 45 -14.35 16.48 47.98
C GLU A 45 -14.74 17.19 46.67
N GLY A 46 -13.79 17.45 45.77
CA GLY A 46 -14.04 18.05 44.46
C GLY A 46 -14.27 19.57 44.49
N ARG A 47 -13.84 20.27 45.54
CA ARG A 47 -13.81 21.75 45.59
C ARG A 47 -12.57 22.28 44.89
N VAL A 48 -12.70 23.45 44.27
CA VAL A 48 -11.56 24.13 43.66
C VAL A 48 -10.66 24.69 44.76
N ARG A 49 -9.43 24.17 44.82
CA ARG A 49 -8.40 24.57 45.77
C ARG A 49 -7.51 25.68 45.21
N ASP A 50 -7.15 25.59 43.93
CA ASP A 50 -6.26 26.54 43.25
C ASP A 50 -6.51 26.54 41.74
N LEU A 51 -6.18 27.65 41.09
CA LEU A 51 -6.26 27.83 39.65
C LEU A 51 -5.01 28.54 39.14
N GLN A 52 -4.31 27.92 38.19
CA GLN A 52 -3.07 28.44 37.63
C GLN A 52 -3.15 28.55 36.11
N ALA A 53 -2.64 29.65 35.55
CA ALA A 53 -2.54 29.84 34.11
C ALA A 53 -1.10 29.61 33.64
N PHE A 54 -0.95 29.00 32.46
CA PHE A 54 0.34 28.70 31.84
C PHE A 54 0.37 29.17 30.40
N GLU A 55 1.53 29.64 29.95
CA GLU A 55 1.80 29.83 28.51
C GLU A 55 2.18 28.49 27.86
N PRO A 56 1.70 28.22 26.63
CA PRO A 56 2.12 27.06 25.86
C PRO A 56 3.64 27.03 25.68
N ALA A 57 4.24 25.85 25.75
CA ALA A 57 5.66 25.69 25.48
C ALA A 57 5.95 25.93 23.99
N ALA A 58 7.02 26.66 23.67
CA ALA A 58 7.41 26.94 22.28
C ALA A 58 7.92 25.69 21.50
N SER A 59 8.08 24.55 22.17
CA SER A 59 8.48 23.27 21.57
C SER A 59 7.97 22.08 22.38
N ALA A 60 7.85 20.90 21.76
CA ALA A 60 7.33 19.67 22.37
C ALA A 60 8.13 19.15 23.60
N ARG A 61 9.31 19.71 23.89
CA ARG A 61 10.14 19.39 25.08
C ARG A 61 10.27 20.55 26.08
N GLY A 62 9.65 21.70 25.82
CA GLY A 62 9.70 22.86 26.72
C GLY A 62 8.76 22.72 27.91
N LYS A 63 9.17 23.19 29.10
CA LYS A 63 8.27 23.26 30.27
C LYS A 63 7.33 24.47 30.12
N PRO A 64 6.01 24.31 30.34
CA PRO A 64 5.06 25.42 30.29
C PRO A 64 5.39 26.46 31.37
N LYS A 65 5.25 27.75 31.03
CA LYS A 65 5.65 28.86 31.91
C LYS A 65 4.44 29.37 32.70
N PRO A 66 4.46 29.37 34.05
CA PRO A 66 3.34 29.87 34.84
C PRO A 66 3.19 31.38 34.69
N VAL A 67 1.94 31.85 34.61
CA VAL A 67 1.56 33.26 34.56
C VAL A 67 0.89 33.63 35.88
N SER A 68 1.45 34.60 36.61
CA SER A 68 0.89 35.00 37.90
C SER A 68 -0.42 35.80 37.74
N PRO A 69 -1.33 35.75 38.73
CA PRO A 69 -2.54 36.58 38.77
C PRO A 69 -2.30 38.07 38.48
N LEU A 70 -1.21 38.64 39.01
CA LEU A 70 -0.83 40.04 38.77
C LEU A 70 -0.40 40.30 37.32
N GLN A 71 0.26 39.33 36.67
CA GLN A 71 0.62 39.41 35.25
C GLN A 71 -0.62 39.31 34.36
N LEU A 72 -1.58 38.44 34.69
CA LEU A 72 -2.86 38.34 33.99
C LEU A 72 -3.65 39.65 34.06
N ARG A 73 -3.75 40.27 35.25
CA ARG A 73 -4.44 41.56 35.44
C ARG A 73 -3.86 42.70 34.60
N LYS A 74 -2.57 42.64 34.25
CA LYS A 74 -1.86 43.68 33.48
C LYS A 74 -1.90 43.44 31.96
N ARG A 75 -2.41 42.30 31.47
CA ARG A 75 -2.48 42.02 30.02
C ARG A 75 -3.64 42.78 29.39
N SER A 76 -3.33 43.62 28.40
CA SER A 76 -4.31 44.41 27.65
C SER A 76 -5.01 43.65 26.52
N ARG A 77 -4.49 42.46 26.16
CA ARG A 77 -5.03 41.61 25.08
C ARG A 77 -5.07 40.16 25.55
N LEU A 78 -6.27 39.68 25.87
CA LEU A 78 -6.57 38.27 26.14
C LEU A 78 -7.70 37.83 25.21
N HIS A 79 -7.69 36.55 24.82
CA HIS A 79 -8.81 35.96 24.09
C HIS A 79 -10.10 36.06 24.95
N ALA A 80 -11.28 36.16 24.31
CA ALA A 80 -12.54 36.43 25.01
C ALA A 80 -12.85 35.45 26.17
N ARG A 81 -12.49 34.17 25.99
CA ARG A 81 -12.63 33.11 27.01
C ARG A 81 -11.60 33.24 28.15
N ASP A 82 -10.32 33.46 27.84
CA ASP A 82 -9.28 33.73 28.85
C ASP A 82 -9.58 35.01 29.66
N ALA A 83 -10.13 36.04 28.99
CA ALA A 83 -10.52 37.29 29.59
C ALA A 83 -11.74 37.15 30.53
N ALA A 84 -12.61 36.14 30.31
CA ALA A 84 -13.71 35.86 31.22
C ALA A 84 -13.20 35.30 32.56
N VAL A 85 -12.20 34.41 32.52
CA VAL A 85 -11.56 33.86 33.73
C VAL A 85 -10.71 34.92 34.43
N ALA A 86 -9.94 35.73 33.68
CA ALA A 86 -9.13 36.81 34.25
C ALA A 86 -9.97 37.91 34.94
N ARG A 87 -11.23 38.10 34.54
CA ARG A 87 -12.17 39.02 35.21
C ARG A 87 -12.57 38.57 36.62
N CYS A 88 -12.35 37.31 36.98
CA CYS A 88 -12.60 36.77 38.31
C CYS A 88 -11.46 37.06 39.31
N LEU A 89 -10.44 37.84 38.91
CA LEU A 89 -9.38 38.29 39.82
C LEU A 89 -9.89 39.37 40.78
N ARG A 90 -9.65 39.18 42.08
CA ARG A 90 -9.99 40.13 43.14
C ARG A 90 -8.76 40.52 43.95
N GLN A 91 -8.82 41.67 44.61
CA GLN A 91 -7.75 42.14 45.49
C GLN A 91 -7.92 41.49 46.88
N VAL A 92 -6.84 40.91 47.42
CA VAL A 92 -6.90 40.08 48.65
C VAL A 92 -6.42 40.85 49.88
N SER A 93 -5.58 41.87 49.72
CA SER A 93 -5.11 42.72 50.82
C SER A 93 -5.13 44.22 50.47
N SER A 94 -4.94 45.05 51.49
CA SER A 94 -4.81 46.51 51.36
C SER A 94 -3.67 46.96 50.43
N TYR A 95 -2.76 46.05 50.08
CA TYR A 95 -1.66 46.31 49.15
C TYR A 95 -2.12 46.17 47.69
N ARG A 96 -1.86 47.21 46.89
CA ARG A 96 -2.37 47.40 45.50
C ARG A 96 -2.01 46.28 44.51
N ASN A 97 -1.03 45.44 44.82
CA ASN A 97 -0.48 44.40 43.94
C ASN A 97 -0.80 42.96 44.36
N ASP A 98 -1.59 42.77 45.42
CA ASP A 98 -1.93 41.45 45.94
C ASP A 98 -3.32 41.02 45.43
N VAL A 99 -3.32 40.14 44.42
CA VAL A 99 -4.52 39.70 43.70
C VAL A 99 -4.56 38.18 43.57
N ASP A 100 -5.74 37.60 43.75
CA ASP A 100 -5.99 36.17 43.60
C ASP A 100 -7.37 35.96 42.94
N PHE A 101 -7.64 34.74 42.49
CA PHE A 101 -8.92 34.39 41.88
C PHE A 101 -10.04 34.26 42.93
N ASP A 102 -11.23 34.76 42.60
CA ASP A 102 -12.46 34.19 43.16
C ASP A 102 -12.64 32.80 42.53
N LEU A 103 -12.20 31.76 43.24
CA LEU A 103 -12.18 30.39 42.71
C LEU A 103 -13.57 29.87 42.34
N VAL A 104 -14.63 30.33 43.00
CA VAL A 104 -16.01 29.93 42.71
C VAL A 104 -16.47 30.55 41.39
N GLN A 105 -16.21 31.84 41.17
CA GLN A 105 -16.54 32.50 39.90
C GLN A 105 -15.64 32.02 38.76
N ALA A 106 -14.35 31.81 39.04
CA ALA A 106 -13.38 31.35 38.04
C ALA A 106 -13.72 29.93 37.54
N ALA A 107 -14.13 29.02 38.44
CA ALA A 107 -14.60 27.68 38.06
C ALA A 107 -15.80 27.72 37.11
N GLN A 108 -16.71 28.68 37.32
CA GLN A 108 -17.88 28.87 36.45
C GLN A 108 -17.50 29.48 35.10
N ALA A 109 -16.55 30.41 35.08
CA ALA A 109 -16.00 30.99 33.86
C ALA A 109 -15.23 29.97 32.99
N LEU A 110 -14.79 28.85 33.58
CA LEU A 110 -14.11 27.74 32.90
C LEU A 110 -15.05 26.73 32.25
N LEU A 111 -16.38 26.86 32.42
CA LEU A 111 -17.35 26.01 31.73
C LEU A 111 -17.18 26.09 30.21
N GLY A 112 -16.97 24.94 29.57
CA GLY A 112 -16.71 24.84 28.13
C GLY A 112 -15.37 25.46 27.66
N HIS A 113 -14.42 25.73 28.57
CA HIS A 113 -13.12 26.30 28.18
C HIS A 113 -12.24 25.24 27.44
N PRO A 114 -11.71 25.53 26.24
CA PRO A 114 -11.06 24.52 25.40
C PRO A 114 -9.66 24.10 25.86
N ALA A 115 -9.02 24.89 26.73
CA ALA A 115 -7.65 24.67 27.22
C ALA A 115 -7.58 24.47 28.75
N LEU A 116 -8.61 23.85 29.34
CA LEU A 116 -8.66 23.47 30.75
C LEU A 116 -8.06 22.07 30.94
N CYS A 117 -7.24 21.85 31.97
CA CYS A 117 -6.80 20.54 32.41
C CYS A 117 -6.75 20.45 33.94
N PHE A 118 -6.69 19.23 34.47
CA PHE A 118 -6.49 19.00 35.90
C PHE A 118 -5.00 18.95 36.26
N ALA A 119 -4.65 19.38 37.47
CA ALA A 119 -3.25 19.41 37.94
C ALA A 119 -2.54 18.05 37.96
N ASP A 120 -3.29 16.98 38.20
CA ASP A 120 -2.81 15.59 38.18
C ASP A 120 -2.83 14.95 36.79
N ALA A 121 -3.43 15.62 35.79
CA ALA A 121 -3.44 15.20 34.38
C ALA A 121 -3.22 16.41 33.43
N PRO A 122 -2.08 17.12 33.51
CA PRO A 122 -1.88 18.41 32.84
C PRO A 122 -1.80 18.31 31.31
N ALA A 123 -1.58 17.11 30.76
CA ALA A 123 -1.52 16.84 29.33
C ALA A 123 -2.88 16.45 28.71
N SER A 124 -3.92 16.25 29.52
CA SER A 124 -5.25 15.85 29.06
C SER A 124 -6.22 17.04 29.16
N PRO A 125 -6.67 17.61 28.04
CA PRO A 125 -7.69 18.65 28.08
C PRO A 125 -9.00 18.06 28.60
N VAL A 126 -9.69 18.82 29.45
CA VAL A 126 -10.91 18.41 30.14
C VAL A 126 -12.05 19.29 29.70
N GLU A 127 -13.11 18.67 29.22
CA GLU A 127 -14.39 19.33 29.00
C GLU A 127 -15.14 19.44 30.33
N LEU A 128 -15.30 20.67 30.83
CA LEU A 128 -16.09 20.96 32.03
C LEU A 128 -17.49 21.41 31.62
N VAL A 129 -18.49 20.61 31.97
CA VAL A 129 -19.91 20.89 31.71
C VAL A 129 -20.70 21.08 33.00
N GLU A 130 -21.73 21.91 32.96
CA GLU A 130 -22.64 22.07 34.10
C GLU A 130 -23.67 20.94 34.11
N SER A 131 -23.98 20.40 35.29
CA SER A 131 -24.97 19.32 35.41
C SER A 131 -25.70 19.33 36.75
N LEU A 132 -26.88 18.70 36.76
CA LEU A 132 -27.58 18.35 38.00
C LEU A 132 -26.97 17.08 38.63
N PRO A 133 -27.04 16.94 39.97
CA PRO A 133 -26.61 15.73 40.64
C PRO A 133 -27.50 14.52 40.33
N VAL A 134 -26.94 13.33 40.39
CA VAL A 134 -27.64 12.07 40.09
C VAL A 134 -28.19 11.46 41.38
N LEU A 135 -29.49 11.20 41.40
CA LEU A 135 -30.20 10.54 42.49
C LEU A 135 -30.83 9.24 41.97
N GLU A 136 -30.42 8.12 42.57
CA GLU A 136 -30.87 6.79 42.26
C GLU A 136 -31.95 6.35 43.27
N VAL A 137 -33.00 5.70 42.76
CA VAL A 137 -34.10 5.15 43.55
C VAL A 137 -34.27 3.69 43.18
N ARG A 138 -33.91 2.80 44.10
CA ARG A 138 -33.90 1.34 43.87
C ARG A 138 -34.97 0.66 44.70
N ARG A 139 -35.61 -0.37 44.15
CA ARG A 139 -36.48 -1.26 44.92
C ARG A 139 -35.65 -2.33 45.63
N GLU A 140 -35.70 -2.37 46.97
CA GLU A 140 -34.95 -3.32 47.82
C GLU A 140 -35.87 -4.03 48.84
N ARG A 141 -35.51 -5.24 49.25
CA ARG A 141 -36.13 -5.98 50.37
C ARG A 141 -35.35 -5.74 51.65
N ARG A 142 -36.03 -5.39 52.75
CA ARG A 142 -35.38 -5.12 54.04
C ARG A 142 -35.72 -6.20 55.06
N GLU A 143 -34.70 -6.86 55.62
CA GLU A 143 -34.84 -7.69 56.83
C GLU A 143 -34.71 -6.81 58.10
N ARG A 144 -35.48 -7.12 59.15
CA ARG A 144 -35.52 -6.34 60.41
C ARG A 144 -34.15 -6.38 61.14
N PRO A 145 -33.67 -5.29 61.74
CA PRO A 145 -32.44 -5.32 62.53
C PRO A 145 -32.68 -5.98 63.91
N GLU A 146 -31.82 -6.93 64.28
CA GLU A 146 -31.79 -7.55 65.61
C GLU A 146 -31.41 -6.54 66.70
N ARG A 147 -32.02 -6.69 67.88
CA ARG A 147 -31.73 -5.89 69.07
C ARG A 147 -30.35 -6.20 69.62
N ASP A 148 -29.64 -5.14 69.96
CA ASP A 148 -28.38 -5.08 70.68
C ASP A 148 -28.46 -5.81 72.04
N THR A 149 -27.67 -6.87 72.21
CA THR A 149 -27.28 -7.40 73.54
C THR A 149 -25.77 -7.62 73.55
N SER A 150 -25.09 -6.74 74.28
CA SER A 150 -23.67 -6.82 74.65
C SER A 150 -23.36 -8.06 75.52
N GLY A 151 -22.26 -8.77 75.21
CA GLY A 151 -21.62 -9.73 76.13
C GLY A 151 -20.75 -10.78 75.43
N ALA A 152 -19.43 -10.58 75.43
CA ALA A 152 -18.40 -11.54 75.00
C ALA A 152 -18.26 -12.74 76.00
N PRO A 153 -17.34 -13.72 75.80
CA PRO A 153 -17.04 -14.55 74.61
C PRO A 153 -17.05 -16.08 74.92
N MET A 154 -17.01 -16.90 73.86
CA MET A 154 -16.49 -18.29 73.76
C MET A 154 -16.78 -19.33 74.87
N ALA A 155 -17.41 -20.46 74.48
CA ALA A 155 -16.87 -21.83 74.65
C ALA A 155 -17.83 -22.95 74.15
N SER A 156 -17.22 -23.97 73.52
CA SER A 156 -17.48 -25.40 73.73
C SER A 156 -18.79 -26.08 73.24
N ALA A 157 -18.61 -26.86 72.17
CA ALA A 157 -18.89 -28.30 72.05
C ALA A 157 -20.33 -28.88 72.00
N ALA A 158 -20.45 -29.78 71.02
CA ALA A 158 -21.10 -31.10 71.05
C ALA A 158 -22.61 -31.25 70.79
N GLN A 159 -22.86 -31.96 69.67
CA GLN A 159 -23.78 -33.10 69.49
C GLN A 159 -25.31 -32.90 69.55
N GLY A 160 -25.98 -33.53 68.58
CA GLY A 160 -27.28 -34.19 68.86
C GLY A 160 -28.47 -33.78 68.00
N THR A 161 -28.54 -34.35 66.79
CA THR A 161 -29.71 -35.03 66.19
C THR A 161 -31.16 -34.56 66.49
N THR A 162 -31.84 -34.25 65.38
CA THR A 162 -33.18 -34.69 64.94
C THR A 162 -34.48 -34.12 65.52
N THR A 163 -35.37 -33.83 64.55
CA THR A 163 -36.86 -33.85 64.52
C THR A 163 -37.66 -32.57 64.76
N GLY A 164 -38.64 -32.37 63.85
CA GLY A 164 -39.89 -31.63 64.08
C GLY A 164 -39.86 -30.18 63.62
N ALA A 165 -40.10 -29.82 62.35
CA ALA A 165 -41.36 -30.05 61.63
C ALA A 165 -42.64 -29.81 62.48
N ALA A 166 -42.66 -28.76 63.33
CA ALA A 166 -43.90 -28.29 63.96
C ALA A 166 -43.84 -26.85 64.55
N ALA A 167 -43.05 -25.94 63.96
CA ALA A 167 -43.10 -24.51 64.31
C ALA A 167 -43.14 -23.59 63.06
N ALA A 168 -43.47 -24.16 61.90
CA ALA A 168 -43.46 -23.49 60.60
C ALA A 168 -44.81 -22.82 60.21
N ALA A 169 -45.69 -22.52 61.17
CA ALA A 169 -47.04 -22.02 60.87
C ALA A 169 -47.45 -20.75 61.65
N ALA A 170 -46.51 -20.01 62.25
CA ALA A 170 -46.85 -18.76 62.97
C ALA A 170 -45.80 -17.64 62.86
N SER A 171 -45.12 -17.50 61.71
CA SER A 171 -44.25 -16.35 61.41
C SER A 171 -44.33 -15.94 59.93
N ALA A 172 -45.52 -15.98 59.34
CA ALA A 172 -45.79 -15.30 58.08
C ALA A 172 -46.23 -13.86 58.39
N ALA A 173 -45.26 -12.98 58.63
CA ALA A 173 -45.47 -11.54 58.66
C ALA A 173 -44.52 -10.91 57.63
N SER A 174 -45.12 -10.22 56.66
CA SER A 174 -44.58 -9.64 55.42
C SER A 174 -43.18 -9.03 55.53
N ALA A 175 -42.26 -9.47 54.66
CA ALA A 175 -41.11 -8.67 54.26
C ALA A 175 -41.62 -7.52 53.37
N GLU A 176 -41.74 -6.31 53.92
CA GLU A 176 -42.18 -5.15 53.15
C GLU A 176 -41.04 -4.68 52.23
N GLU A 177 -41.32 -4.60 50.92
CA GLU A 177 -40.41 -4.03 49.92
C GLU A 177 -40.45 -2.49 50.01
N HIS A 178 -39.28 -1.86 49.85
CA HIS A 178 -39.09 -0.43 49.98
C HIS A 178 -38.30 0.13 48.79
N PHE A 179 -38.59 1.38 48.42
CA PHE A 179 -37.72 2.18 47.57
C PHE A 179 -36.66 2.87 48.43
N VAL A 180 -35.39 2.63 48.12
CA VAL A 180 -34.22 3.20 48.80
C VAL A 180 -33.56 4.23 47.88
N PHE A 181 -33.30 5.41 48.43
CA PHE A 181 -32.66 6.50 47.72
C PHE A 181 -31.15 6.45 47.91
N ARG A 182 -30.38 6.63 46.84
CA ARG A 182 -28.92 6.71 46.85
C ARG A 182 -28.45 7.88 46.01
N LEU A 183 -27.58 8.68 46.59
CA LEU A 183 -26.96 9.82 45.91
C LEU A 183 -25.63 9.35 45.31
N HIS A 184 -25.42 9.56 44.02
CA HIS A 184 -24.15 9.20 43.36
C HIS A 184 -23.07 10.26 43.59
N ASP A 185 -23.46 11.52 43.72
CA ASP A 185 -22.55 12.65 43.93
C ASP A 185 -22.50 13.06 45.41
N ALA A 186 -21.31 13.33 45.96
CA ALA A 186 -21.16 13.73 47.37
C ALA A 186 -21.55 15.20 47.61
N LEU A 187 -22.82 15.47 47.98
CA LEU A 187 -23.36 16.82 48.15
C LEU A 187 -23.21 17.41 49.56
N LEU A 188 -22.93 16.58 50.58
CA LEU A 188 -22.72 17.04 51.96
C LEU A 188 -21.21 17.19 52.25
N PRO A 189 -20.74 18.35 52.75
CA PRO A 189 -19.34 18.50 53.10
C PRO A 189 -18.98 17.64 54.31
N GLN A 190 -17.89 16.88 54.23
CA GLN A 190 -17.35 16.09 55.35
C GLN A 190 -16.22 16.81 56.08
N THR A 191 -15.57 17.77 55.41
CA THR A 191 -14.43 18.55 55.89
C THR A 191 -14.64 20.04 55.57
N GLU A 192 -14.00 20.94 56.31
CA GLU A 192 -13.97 22.37 55.98
C GLU A 192 -13.00 22.65 54.81
N PRO A 193 -13.30 23.62 53.92
CA PRO A 193 -12.42 23.96 52.81
C PRO A 193 -11.14 24.65 53.31
N ASP A 194 -10.03 24.45 52.59
CA ASP A 194 -8.75 25.13 52.87
C ASP A 194 -8.86 26.64 52.58
N LEU A 195 -8.82 27.47 53.63
CA LEU A 195 -8.90 28.93 53.58
C LEU A 195 -7.57 29.62 53.92
N SER A 196 -6.44 28.89 53.87
CA SER A 196 -5.11 29.42 54.22
C SER A 196 -4.68 30.69 53.46
N ARG A 197 -5.36 31.04 52.36
CA ARG A 197 -5.13 32.26 51.55
C ARG A 197 -6.04 33.45 51.89
N HIS A 198 -7.02 33.32 52.78
CA HIS A 198 -7.92 34.40 53.20
C HIS A 198 -7.54 34.91 54.58
N ALA A 199 -6.70 35.95 54.64
CA ALA A 199 -6.39 36.65 55.88
C ALA A 199 -7.20 37.95 55.97
N GLY A 200 -8.34 37.92 56.67
CA GLY A 200 -9.05 39.13 57.07
C GLY A 200 -10.57 38.97 57.12
N ASP A 201 -11.12 39.18 58.32
CA ASP A 201 -12.55 39.32 58.67
C ASP A 201 -13.36 38.03 58.87
N TYR A 202 -13.77 37.76 60.12
CA TYR A 202 -14.46 36.52 60.54
C TYR A 202 -15.81 36.32 59.83
N ASP A 203 -16.57 37.40 59.57
CA ASP A 203 -17.87 37.33 58.88
C ASP A 203 -17.74 36.97 57.39
N GLN A 204 -16.58 37.21 56.77
CA GLN A 204 -16.32 36.83 55.37
C GLN A 204 -15.87 35.38 55.22
N VAL A 205 -15.33 34.79 56.30
CA VAL A 205 -14.86 33.39 56.32
C VAL A 205 -16.03 32.42 56.22
N GLU A 206 -17.08 32.61 57.01
CA GLU A 206 -18.25 31.72 57.01
C GLU A 206 -19.00 31.75 55.66
N ALA A 207 -19.19 32.94 55.10
CA ALA A 207 -19.79 33.12 53.77
C ALA A 207 -18.94 32.53 52.63
N GLU A 208 -17.60 32.54 52.74
CA GLU A 208 -16.70 31.88 51.77
C GLU A 208 -16.75 30.35 51.90
N VAL A 209 -16.78 29.81 53.12
CA VAL A 209 -16.96 28.37 53.38
C VAL A 209 -18.24 27.88 52.73
N GLU A 210 -19.34 28.61 52.91
CA GLU A 210 -20.62 28.26 52.31
C GLU A 210 -20.59 28.31 50.78
N ARG A 211 -20.02 29.38 50.19
CA ARG A 211 -19.87 29.50 48.73
C ARG A 211 -19.05 28.36 48.11
N ARG A 212 -17.95 27.95 48.75
CA ARG A 212 -17.13 26.80 48.30
C ARG A 212 -17.82 25.45 48.49
N ASN A 213 -18.64 25.32 49.54
CA ASN A 213 -19.42 24.10 49.76
C ASN A 213 -20.59 23.95 48.79
N ASN A 214 -21.04 25.05 48.17
CA ASN A 214 -22.10 25.05 47.17
C ASN A 214 -21.64 24.74 45.74
N LEU A 215 -20.37 24.42 45.51
CA LEU A 215 -19.83 24.05 44.19
C LEU A 215 -18.98 22.79 44.28
N ARG A 216 -19.25 21.81 43.40
CA ARG A 216 -18.56 20.51 43.35
C ARG A 216 -18.19 20.17 41.91
N ILE A 217 -16.97 19.70 41.69
CA ILE A 217 -16.52 19.18 40.40
C ILE A 217 -16.33 17.68 40.51
N VAL A 218 -17.13 16.91 39.77
CA VAL A 218 -17.11 15.45 39.74
C VAL A 218 -16.47 15.01 38.42
N ARG A 219 -15.43 14.19 38.50
CA ARG A 219 -14.76 13.65 37.31
C ARG A 219 -15.51 12.44 36.79
N GLU A 220 -15.84 12.45 35.50
CA GLU A 220 -16.48 11.31 34.83
C GLU A 220 -15.45 10.44 34.11
N SER A 221 -14.43 11.08 33.52
CA SER A 221 -13.31 10.43 32.85
C SER A 221 -12.07 11.31 32.89
N ALA A 222 -10.96 10.86 32.28
CA ALA A 222 -9.73 11.64 32.16
C ALA A 222 -9.90 12.96 31.38
N GLN A 223 -10.94 13.06 30.54
CA GLN A 223 -11.16 14.20 29.62
C GLN A 223 -12.52 14.88 29.82
N ARG A 224 -13.31 14.49 30.83
CA ARG A 224 -14.63 15.08 31.10
C ARG A 224 -14.93 15.19 32.58
N ALA A 225 -15.47 16.33 32.98
CA ALA A 225 -15.91 16.59 34.34
C ALA A 225 -17.23 17.37 34.37
N ARG A 226 -18.00 17.16 35.44
CA ARG A 226 -19.27 17.85 35.71
C ARG A 226 -19.09 18.84 36.86
N LEU A 227 -19.47 20.09 36.64
CA LEU A 227 -19.62 21.10 37.68
C LEU A 227 -21.07 21.07 38.18
N ILE A 228 -21.24 20.82 39.48
CA ILE A 228 -22.53 20.75 40.17
C ILE A 228 -22.62 21.95 41.12
N ARG A 229 -23.67 22.76 40.94
CA ARG A 229 -24.05 23.80 41.91
C ARG A 229 -25.04 23.21 42.90
N VAL A 230 -24.63 23.11 44.16
CA VAL A 230 -25.45 22.53 45.22
C VAL A 230 -26.39 23.60 45.75
N THR A 231 -27.68 23.41 45.51
CA THR A 231 -28.75 24.27 46.02
C THR A 231 -29.17 23.86 47.44
N PRO A 232 -29.78 24.75 48.23
CA PRO A 232 -30.32 24.40 49.55
C PRO A 232 -31.32 23.23 49.51
N ALA A 233 -32.13 23.14 48.45
CA ALA A 233 -33.06 22.04 48.24
C ALA A 233 -32.33 20.70 48.03
N GLN A 234 -31.29 20.67 47.19
CA GLN A 234 -30.49 19.45 46.97
C GLN A 234 -29.75 19.02 48.23
N ARG A 235 -29.21 19.97 49.01
CA ARG A 235 -28.55 19.68 50.29
C ARG A 235 -29.52 19.06 51.28
N ARG A 236 -30.74 19.61 51.38
CA ARG A 236 -31.79 19.07 52.24
C ARG A 236 -32.18 17.64 51.86
N VAL A 237 -32.24 17.34 50.56
CA VAL A 237 -32.48 15.97 50.08
C VAL A 237 -31.30 15.05 50.40
N ALA A 238 -30.06 15.51 50.25
CA ALA A 238 -28.88 14.74 50.63
C ALA A 238 -28.84 14.41 52.14
N GLU A 239 -29.29 15.32 53.01
CA GLU A 239 -29.47 15.08 54.46
C GLU A 239 -30.51 14.00 54.74
N LEU A 240 -31.62 13.98 54.00
CA LEU A 240 -32.65 12.95 54.13
C LEU A 240 -32.10 11.58 53.67
N VAL A 241 -31.40 11.54 52.53
CA VAL A 241 -30.80 10.31 51.99
C VAL A 241 -29.75 9.74 52.95
N SER A 242 -28.92 10.57 53.59
CA SER A 242 -27.90 10.11 54.56
C SER A 242 -28.51 9.50 55.83
N GLN A 243 -29.76 9.87 56.18
CA GLN A 243 -30.53 9.28 57.27
C GLN A 243 -31.22 7.95 56.89
N ARG A 244 -30.86 7.34 55.75
CA ARG A 244 -31.43 6.08 55.22
C ARG A 244 -32.93 6.20 54.93
N TRP A 245 -33.31 7.26 54.22
CA TRP A 245 -34.68 7.47 53.76
C TRP A 245 -35.16 6.30 52.88
N ALA A 246 -36.30 5.71 53.24
CA ALA A 246 -36.92 4.59 52.54
C ALA A 246 -38.44 4.78 52.49
N VAL A 247 -39.05 4.48 51.33
CA VAL A 247 -40.49 4.63 51.10
C VAL A 247 -41.10 3.25 50.81
N PRO A 248 -42.14 2.79 51.51
CA PRO A 248 -42.77 1.49 51.24
C PRO A 248 -43.36 1.43 49.82
N VAL A 249 -43.28 0.27 49.16
CA VAL A 249 -43.76 0.10 47.76
C VAL A 249 -45.26 0.39 47.60
N HIS A 250 -46.08 0.24 48.64
CA HIS A 250 -47.51 0.56 48.61
C HIS A 250 -47.81 2.08 48.61
N ALA A 251 -46.83 2.94 48.92
CA ALA A 251 -46.95 4.40 48.89
C ALA A 251 -46.53 5.01 47.52
N SER A 252 -46.77 4.28 46.41
CA SER A 252 -46.29 4.66 45.06
C SER A 252 -46.79 6.03 44.60
N ALA A 253 -48.04 6.42 44.93
CA ALA A 253 -48.59 7.71 44.49
C ALA A 253 -47.88 8.92 45.12
N GLU A 254 -47.46 8.79 46.39
CA GLU A 254 -46.71 9.80 47.13
C GLU A 254 -45.25 9.84 46.67
N LEU A 255 -44.67 8.67 46.39
CA LEU A 255 -43.35 8.54 45.76
C LEU A 255 -43.33 9.23 44.38
N ASP A 256 -44.34 9.02 43.54
CA ASP A 256 -44.42 9.62 42.21
C ASP A 256 -44.56 11.15 42.27
N ALA A 257 -45.27 11.68 43.28
CA ALA A 257 -45.32 13.11 43.54
C ALA A 257 -43.96 13.66 43.98
N ALA A 258 -43.25 12.96 44.87
CA ALA A 258 -41.92 13.33 45.32
C ALA A 258 -40.88 13.26 44.18
N LEU A 259 -40.89 12.19 43.37
CA LEU A 259 -39.99 12.02 42.22
C LEU A 259 -40.19 13.14 41.19
N ARG A 260 -41.44 13.59 40.94
CA ARG A 260 -41.69 14.73 40.04
C ARG A 260 -41.05 16.03 40.52
N VAL A 261 -41.10 16.31 41.82
CA VAL A 261 -40.44 17.48 42.41
C VAL A 261 -38.92 17.32 42.37
N LEU A 262 -38.42 16.13 42.71
CA LEU A 262 -36.98 15.83 42.71
C LEU A 262 -36.38 15.87 41.30
N ALA A 263 -37.14 15.56 40.25
CA ALA A 263 -36.67 15.59 38.87
C ALA A 263 -36.30 17.01 38.39
N GLY A 264 -36.83 18.06 39.03
CA GLY A 264 -36.41 19.45 38.78
C GLY A 264 -35.06 19.81 39.41
N HIS A 265 -34.54 18.97 40.31
CA HIS A 265 -33.32 19.20 41.08
C HIS A 265 -32.24 18.14 40.86
N PHE A 266 -32.59 16.97 40.33
CA PHE A 266 -31.70 15.82 40.15
C PHE A 266 -31.93 15.15 38.79
N VAL A 267 -30.88 14.53 38.24
CA VAL A 267 -31.04 13.48 37.21
C VAL A 267 -31.48 12.21 37.93
N LEU A 268 -32.70 11.74 37.66
CA LEU A 268 -33.29 10.61 38.38
C LEU A 268 -33.08 9.29 37.64
N HIS A 269 -32.48 8.33 38.33
CA HIS A 269 -32.45 6.91 37.91
C HIS A 269 -33.41 6.14 38.83
N SER A 270 -34.61 5.82 38.36
CA SER A 270 -35.65 5.21 39.21
C SER A 270 -36.19 3.92 38.61
N ASP A 271 -36.40 2.91 39.47
CA ASP A 271 -37.15 1.70 39.13
C ASP A 271 -38.68 1.92 39.27
N ALA A 272 -39.13 3.11 39.69
CA ALA A 272 -40.55 3.46 39.83
C ALA A 272 -41.20 3.92 38.51
N THR A 273 -42.50 3.65 38.36
CA THR A 273 -43.29 4.03 37.19
C THR A 273 -43.83 5.46 37.30
N ALA A 274 -42.94 6.46 37.22
CA ALA A 274 -43.31 7.88 37.22
C ALA A 274 -42.99 8.56 35.88
N GLY A 275 -43.75 9.60 35.50
CA GLY A 275 -43.53 10.42 34.30
C GLY A 275 -44.42 10.05 33.11
N GLU A 276 -44.60 11.00 32.18
CA GLU A 276 -45.33 10.78 30.93
C GLU A 276 -44.46 9.94 29.97
N PRO A 277 -44.97 8.82 29.42
CA PRO A 277 -44.19 7.93 28.58
C PRO A 277 -43.90 8.56 27.21
N VAL A 278 -42.63 8.55 26.83
CA VAL A 278 -42.14 8.99 25.52
C VAL A 278 -41.45 7.81 24.84
N ALA A 279 -41.73 7.61 23.55
CA ALA A 279 -41.08 6.55 22.76
C ALA A 279 -39.57 6.76 22.73
N ALA A 280 -38.81 5.70 23.04
CA ALA A 280 -37.35 5.74 22.98
C ALA A 280 -36.87 5.71 21.52
N GLN A 281 -35.90 6.55 21.20
CA GLN A 281 -35.15 6.44 19.95
C GLN A 281 -34.01 5.43 20.12
N ALA A 282 -34.09 4.30 19.43
CA ALA A 282 -33.06 3.25 19.43
C ALA A 282 -31.99 3.45 18.32
N ARG A 283 -32.23 4.34 17.34
CA ARG A 283 -31.27 4.66 16.28
C ARG A 283 -30.11 5.50 16.81
N LEU A 284 -28.93 5.28 16.26
CA LEU A 284 -27.71 5.93 16.71
C LEU A 284 -27.60 7.38 16.21
N VAL A 285 -26.79 8.16 16.90
CA VAL A 285 -26.27 9.47 16.51
C VAL A 285 -24.76 9.33 16.39
N ALA A 286 -24.21 9.71 15.24
CA ALA A 286 -22.77 9.80 15.03
C ALA A 286 -22.32 11.25 15.17
N GLN A 287 -21.39 11.53 16.08
CA GLN A 287 -20.74 12.84 16.19
C GLN A 287 -19.33 12.77 15.60
N LEU A 288 -19.02 13.70 14.71
CA LEU A 288 -17.72 13.83 14.06
C LEU A 288 -17.02 15.10 14.53
N ARG A 289 -15.77 14.97 14.99
CA ARG A 289 -14.97 16.09 15.51
C ARG A 289 -13.55 16.05 14.94
N PRO A 290 -13.14 17.05 14.15
CA PRO A 290 -11.76 17.16 13.69
C PRO A 290 -10.79 17.40 14.85
N ARG A 291 -9.67 16.67 14.86
CA ARG A 291 -8.58 16.76 15.86
C ARG A 291 -7.24 16.84 15.15
N GLY A 292 -6.85 18.05 14.71
CA GLY A 292 -5.66 18.20 13.86
C GLY A 292 -5.87 17.52 12.52
N GLU A 293 -5.02 16.53 12.20
CA GLU A 293 -5.15 15.69 10.99
C GLU A 293 -6.05 14.45 11.21
N ALA A 294 -6.43 14.16 12.45
CA ALA A 294 -7.26 13.01 12.83
C ALA A 294 -8.76 13.38 12.92
N LEU A 295 -9.62 12.36 12.87
CA LEU A 295 -11.06 12.48 13.05
C LEU A 295 -11.54 11.66 14.26
N GLU A 296 -12.11 12.33 15.26
CA GLU A 296 -12.80 11.66 16.37
C GLU A 296 -14.25 11.34 15.95
N VAL A 297 -14.63 10.06 16.06
CA VAL A 297 -15.97 9.53 15.79
C VAL A 297 -16.58 9.06 17.10
N VAL A 298 -17.77 9.55 17.42
CA VAL A 298 -18.53 9.13 18.61
C VAL A 298 -19.86 8.53 18.17
N LEU A 299 -20.13 7.27 18.53
CA LEU A 299 -21.42 6.62 18.29
C LEU A 299 -22.19 6.54 19.60
N ALA A 300 -23.38 7.16 19.63
CA ALA A 300 -24.20 7.26 20.84
C ALA A 300 -25.69 7.10 20.52
N VAL A 301 -26.51 6.90 21.54
CA VAL A 301 -27.98 6.91 21.46
C VAL A 301 -28.50 8.11 22.21
N ARG A 302 -29.58 8.72 21.71
CA ARG A 302 -30.28 9.82 22.37
C ARG A 302 -31.76 9.42 22.62
N PRO A 303 -32.06 8.70 23.71
CA PRO A 303 -33.36 8.04 23.90
C PRO A 303 -34.56 8.99 23.88
N PHE A 304 -34.39 10.22 24.36
CA PHE A 304 -35.44 11.25 24.36
C PHE A 304 -35.42 12.15 23.11
N GLY A 305 -34.68 11.81 22.05
CA GLY A 305 -34.43 12.73 20.94
C GLY A 305 -33.61 13.94 21.40
N ASP A 306 -33.63 15.07 20.69
CA ASP A 306 -32.66 16.18 20.80
C ASP A 306 -32.39 16.78 22.19
N PHE A 307 -33.26 16.55 23.17
CA PHE A 307 -33.12 17.05 24.55
C PHE A 307 -32.66 15.97 25.55
N GLY A 308 -32.45 14.74 25.10
CA GLY A 308 -31.97 13.62 25.92
C GLY A 308 -30.45 13.56 26.08
N PRO A 309 -29.94 12.85 27.10
CA PRO A 309 -28.51 12.60 27.23
C PRO A 309 -28.00 11.69 26.10
N LEU A 310 -26.73 11.89 25.72
CA LEU A 310 -26.00 10.95 24.86
C LEU A 310 -25.50 9.79 25.71
N LEU A 311 -25.89 8.57 25.35
CA LEU A 311 -25.54 7.35 26.06
C LEU A 311 -24.85 6.36 25.12
N VAL A 312 -23.99 5.51 25.69
CA VAL A 312 -23.33 4.43 24.93
C VAL A 312 -24.39 3.40 24.50
N PRO A 313 -24.44 3.02 23.21
CA PRO A 313 -25.46 2.10 22.71
C PRO A 313 -25.36 0.73 23.41
N GLY A 314 -26.50 0.17 23.82
CA GLY A 314 -26.57 -1.16 24.42
C GLY A 314 -26.04 -1.28 25.86
N GLN A 315 -25.53 -0.20 26.45
CA GLN A 315 -24.99 -0.16 27.82
C GLN A 315 -25.84 0.71 28.76
N GLY A 316 -25.79 0.42 30.07
CA GLY A 316 -26.52 1.15 31.11
C GLY A 316 -27.96 0.63 31.34
N ARG A 317 -28.80 1.43 32.03
CA ARG A 317 -30.19 1.04 32.33
C ARG A 317 -31.13 1.31 31.14
N ALA A 318 -32.14 0.45 31.00
CA ALA A 318 -33.17 0.58 29.99
C ALA A 318 -34.13 1.74 30.28
N ARG A 319 -34.59 1.87 31.53
CA ARG A 319 -35.55 2.91 31.94
C ARG A 319 -34.84 4.20 32.35
N LEU A 320 -35.27 5.33 31.78
CA LEU A 320 -34.74 6.66 32.05
C LEU A 320 -35.86 7.67 32.30
N MET A 321 -35.56 8.71 33.07
CA MET A 321 -36.47 9.83 33.31
C MET A 321 -35.72 11.17 33.16
N THR A 322 -36.40 12.16 32.59
CA THR A 322 -35.87 13.54 32.48
C THR A 322 -37.00 14.56 32.63
N VAL A 323 -36.66 15.82 32.88
CA VAL A 323 -37.61 16.93 32.85
C VAL A 323 -37.32 17.80 31.64
N HIS A 324 -38.32 17.94 30.76
CA HIS A 324 -38.23 18.84 29.62
C HIS A 324 -39.42 19.80 29.65
N ARG A 325 -39.13 21.12 29.63
CA ARG A 325 -40.15 22.20 29.68
C ARG A 325 -41.13 22.09 30.86
N GLY A 326 -40.66 21.64 32.02
CA GLY A 326 -41.47 21.49 33.22
C GLY A 326 -42.33 20.23 33.28
N MET A 327 -42.26 19.35 32.27
CA MET A 327 -42.93 18.05 32.26
C MET A 327 -41.94 16.93 32.54
N SER A 328 -42.31 16.00 33.43
CA SER A 328 -41.49 14.81 33.72
C SER A 328 -41.81 13.74 32.69
N LEU A 329 -40.80 13.39 31.89
CA LEU A 329 -40.87 12.43 30.80
C LEU A 329 -40.10 11.16 31.18
N ALA A 330 -40.63 10.00 30.80
CA ALA A 330 -40.00 8.71 31.01
C ALA A 330 -39.88 7.95 29.69
N THR A 331 -38.79 7.21 29.50
CA THR A 331 -38.59 6.38 28.32
C THR A 331 -37.94 5.05 28.69
N GLU A 332 -38.15 4.04 27.85
CA GLU A 332 -37.60 2.70 28.01
C GLU A 332 -36.83 2.32 26.75
N ARG A 333 -35.51 2.22 26.89
CA ARG A 333 -34.58 1.92 25.81
C ARG A 333 -34.65 0.45 25.44
N ASP A 334 -34.63 0.19 24.13
CA ASP A 334 -34.42 -1.14 23.60
C ASP A 334 -32.91 -1.38 23.40
N LEU A 335 -32.26 -1.92 24.44
CA LEU A 335 -30.82 -2.17 24.42
C LEU A 335 -30.40 -3.21 23.37
N GLU A 336 -31.31 -4.11 22.98
CA GLU A 336 -31.03 -5.12 21.96
C GLU A 336 -31.05 -4.48 20.57
N GLN A 337 -32.04 -3.65 20.29
CA GLN A 337 -32.13 -2.90 19.06
C GLN A 337 -30.97 -1.88 18.92
N GLU A 338 -30.56 -1.23 20.01
CA GLU A 338 -29.37 -0.36 20.03
C GLU A 338 -28.09 -1.14 19.64
N ARG A 339 -27.89 -2.36 20.17
CA ARG A 339 -26.76 -3.22 19.80
C ARG A 339 -26.83 -3.66 18.34
N HIS A 340 -28.03 -3.94 17.84
CA HIS A 340 -28.24 -4.30 16.43
C HIS A 340 -27.85 -3.15 15.49
N HIS A 341 -28.31 -1.92 15.76
CA HIS A 341 -27.92 -0.75 14.96
C HIS A 341 -26.41 -0.47 15.02
N LEU A 342 -25.79 -0.68 16.19
CA LEU A 342 -24.35 -0.57 16.33
C LEU A 342 -23.60 -1.59 15.48
N ALA A 343 -24.04 -2.85 15.48
CA ALA A 343 -23.48 -3.89 14.62
C ALA A 343 -23.61 -3.50 13.13
N THR A 344 -24.76 -2.98 12.69
CA THR A 344 -24.94 -2.50 11.31
C THR A 344 -23.97 -1.37 10.93
N VAL A 345 -23.68 -0.44 11.86
CA VAL A 345 -22.69 0.62 11.62
C VAL A 345 -21.28 0.04 11.51
N LEU A 346 -20.91 -0.88 12.40
CA LEU A 346 -19.59 -1.53 12.42
C LEU A 346 -19.36 -2.44 11.21
N GLU A 347 -20.40 -3.10 10.68
CA GLU A 347 -20.32 -3.87 9.42
C GLU A 347 -19.94 -2.99 8.22
N ARG A 348 -20.39 -1.72 8.20
CA ARG A 348 -19.99 -0.75 7.16
C ARG A 348 -18.63 -0.12 7.41
N LEU A 349 -18.11 -0.22 8.64
CA LEU A 349 -16.87 0.39 9.10
C LEU A 349 -16.02 -0.62 9.88
N PRO A 350 -15.51 -1.68 9.21
CA PRO A 350 -14.80 -2.78 9.89
C PRO A 350 -13.52 -2.31 10.60
N PHE A 351 -12.88 -1.25 10.12
CA PHE A 351 -11.70 -0.66 10.78
C PHE A 351 -12.00 -0.01 12.15
N LEU A 352 -13.28 0.21 12.49
CA LEU A 352 -13.69 0.59 13.84
C LEU A 352 -13.85 -0.62 14.77
N ALA A 353 -14.03 -1.82 14.21
CA ALA A 353 -14.19 -3.06 14.96
C ALA A 353 -12.85 -3.71 15.33
N ASP A 354 -11.81 -3.56 14.49
CA ASP A 354 -10.46 -4.07 14.77
C ASP A 354 -9.72 -3.29 15.90
N ALA A 355 -10.24 -2.13 16.30
CA ALA A 355 -9.71 -1.31 17.38
C ALA A 355 -10.19 -1.84 18.75
N ALA A 356 -9.59 -2.96 19.19
CA ALA A 356 -9.82 -3.72 20.43
C ALA A 356 -11.14 -4.52 20.47
N ASP A 357 -11.03 -5.79 20.91
CA ASP A 357 -12.11 -6.78 21.03
C ASP A 357 -13.30 -6.36 21.93
N ASP A 358 -13.24 -5.17 22.55
CA ASP A 358 -14.30 -4.57 23.34
C ASP A 358 -14.59 -3.14 22.85
N LEU A 359 -15.86 -2.84 22.64
CA LEU A 359 -16.36 -1.48 22.39
C LEU A 359 -15.72 -0.47 23.38
N PRO A 360 -15.20 0.68 22.91
CA PRO A 360 -14.70 1.72 23.80
C PRO A 360 -15.75 2.04 24.86
N ALA A 361 -15.35 2.07 26.13
CA ALA A 361 -16.26 2.27 27.26
C ALA A 361 -17.08 3.58 27.18
N ASP A 362 -16.64 4.53 26.35
CA ASP A 362 -17.26 5.81 26.10
C ASP A 362 -17.79 5.99 24.66
N GLY A 363 -17.72 4.95 23.83
CA GLY A 363 -18.21 4.93 22.44
C GLY A 363 -17.46 5.85 21.48
N ARG A 364 -16.15 6.06 21.70
CA ARG A 364 -15.31 6.98 20.91
C ARG A 364 -14.18 6.25 20.18
N TRP A 365 -13.94 6.66 18.93
CA TRP A 365 -12.83 6.21 18.11
C TRP A 365 -12.05 7.42 17.59
N LEU A 366 -10.73 7.28 17.52
CA LEU A 366 -9.84 8.26 16.90
C LEU A 366 -9.29 7.66 15.61
N LEU A 367 -9.60 8.29 14.48
CA LEU A 367 -9.13 7.89 13.16
C LEU A 367 -7.99 8.81 12.74
N ASP A 368 -6.76 8.31 12.89
CA ASP A 368 -5.54 9.03 12.51
C ASP A 368 -5.21 8.89 11.02
N ASP A 369 -5.77 7.87 10.34
CA ASP A 369 -5.62 7.69 8.90
C ASP A 369 -6.65 8.53 8.10
N PRO A 370 -6.21 9.42 7.20
CA PRO A 370 -7.11 10.28 6.43
C PRO A 370 -8.10 9.52 5.54
N GLU A 371 -7.71 8.36 4.99
CA GLU A 371 -8.62 7.58 4.13
C GLU A 371 -9.72 6.90 4.95
N GLN A 372 -9.38 6.36 6.12
CA GLN A 372 -10.35 5.84 7.09
C GLN A 372 -11.27 6.94 7.61
N ALA A 373 -10.74 8.12 7.92
CA ALA A 373 -11.53 9.27 8.36
C ALA A 373 -12.55 9.70 7.30
N LEU A 374 -12.13 9.88 6.04
CA LEU A 374 -13.04 10.23 4.94
C LEU A 374 -14.00 9.08 4.57
N GLY A 375 -13.55 7.83 4.72
CA GLY A 375 -14.38 6.64 4.62
C GLY A 375 -15.50 6.61 5.65
N ALA A 376 -15.20 6.95 6.91
CA ALA A 376 -16.18 7.07 7.97
C ALA A 376 -17.19 8.18 7.69
N VAL A 377 -16.74 9.38 7.29
CA VAL A 377 -17.64 10.49 6.91
C VAL A 377 -18.62 10.05 5.81
N HIS A 378 -18.12 9.35 4.78
CA HIS A 378 -18.95 8.87 3.67
C HIS A 378 -19.96 7.81 4.11
N ALA A 379 -19.51 6.76 4.81
CA ALA A 379 -20.37 5.65 5.21
C ALA A 379 -21.45 6.08 6.21
N LEU A 380 -21.10 6.89 7.21
CA LEU A 380 -22.04 7.41 8.21
C LEU A 380 -23.06 8.36 7.57
N GLY A 381 -22.64 9.18 6.59
CA GLY A 381 -23.54 10.00 5.80
C GLY A 381 -24.57 9.17 5.03
N GLY A 382 -24.13 8.08 4.39
CA GLY A 382 -25.02 7.14 3.68
C GLY A 382 -26.02 6.44 4.60
N LEU A 383 -25.56 5.93 5.74
CA LEU A 383 -26.43 5.30 6.74
C LEU A 383 -27.47 6.27 7.33
N THR A 384 -27.11 7.55 7.44
CA THR A 384 -28.03 8.61 7.87
C THR A 384 -29.09 8.89 6.80
N SER A 385 -28.74 8.90 5.51
CA SER A 385 -29.72 9.11 4.42
C SER A 385 -30.63 7.91 4.17
N GLU A 386 -30.15 6.68 4.45
CA GLU A 386 -30.97 5.45 4.43
C GLU A 386 -31.99 5.42 5.59
N GLY A 387 -31.69 6.11 6.69
CA GLY A 387 -32.61 6.30 7.83
C GLY A 387 -32.83 5.06 8.71
N GLN A 388 -32.08 3.97 8.49
CA GLN A 388 -32.26 2.69 9.19
C GLN A 388 -31.54 2.64 10.54
N ALA A 389 -30.19 2.69 10.57
CA ALA A 389 -29.39 2.51 11.80
C ALA A 389 -28.97 3.83 12.47
N LEU A 390 -28.79 4.90 11.68
CA LEU A 390 -28.41 6.24 12.12
C LEU A 390 -29.57 7.22 11.92
N CYS A 391 -29.83 8.04 12.93
CA CYS A 391 -30.84 9.10 12.85
C CYS A 391 -30.25 10.48 12.62
N ALA A 392 -28.98 10.70 12.97
CA ALA A 392 -28.31 11.98 12.75
C ALA A 392 -26.79 11.82 12.63
N LEU A 393 -26.19 12.66 11.79
CA LEU A 393 -24.75 12.90 11.70
C LEU A 393 -24.46 14.34 12.14
N GLU A 394 -23.80 14.50 13.28
CA GLU A 394 -23.58 15.80 13.91
C GLU A 394 -22.11 16.20 13.84
N TRP A 395 -21.86 17.51 13.71
CA TRP A 395 -20.53 18.12 13.78
C TRP A 395 -20.52 19.13 14.94
N PRO A 396 -20.33 18.68 16.18
CA PRO A 396 -20.41 19.57 17.36
C PRO A 396 -19.34 20.66 17.36
N GLN A 397 -18.19 20.38 16.73
CA GLN A 397 -17.05 21.28 16.59
C GLN A 397 -16.44 21.10 15.19
N GLY A 398 -16.05 22.20 14.54
CA GLY A 398 -15.47 22.18 13.19
C GLY A 398 -16.49 22.40 12.07
N ARG A 399 -15.99 22.55 10.82
CA ARG A 399 -16.85 22.64 9.63
C ARG A 399 -17.20 21.23 9.14
N PRO A 400 -18.44 21.01 8.67
CA PRO A 400 -18.83 19.71 8.15
C PRO A 400 -18.00 19.36 6.90
N VAL A 401 -17.34 18.21 6.94
CA VAL A 401 -16.67 17.64 5.78
C VAL A 401 -17.70 16.94 4.90
N ARG A 402 -17.64 17.17 3.59
CA ARG A 402 -18.54 16.51 2.62
C ARG A 402 -17.75 15.68 1.63
N VAL A 403 -18.14 14.41 1.50
CA VAL A 403 -17.60 13.51 0.48
C VAL A 403 -18.61 13.39 -0.65
N LEU A 404 -18.27 13.95 -1.81
CA LEU A 404 -19.02 13.85 -3.04
C LEU A 404 -18.67 12.54 -3.75
N VAL A 405 -19.69 11.76 -4.11
CA VAL A 405 -19.53 10.56 -4.92
C VAL A 405 -20.25 10.81 -6.25
N PRO A 406 -19.52 11.02 -7.35
CA PRO A 406 -20.13 11.22 -8.65
C PRO A 406 -20.81 9.92 -9.09
N ASP A 407 -21.89 10.03 -9.86
CA ASP A 407 -22.49 8.89 -10.57
C ASP A 407 -21.42 8.21 -11.44
N ALA A 408 -21.49 6.88 -11.59
CA ALA A 408 -20.62 6.12 -12.48
C ALA A 408 -20.63 6.67 -13.93
N ARG A 409 -21.73 7.29 -14.37
CA ARG A 409 -21.86 7.92 -15.71
C ARG A 409 -21.56 9.43 -15.73
N ALA A 410 -21.13 10.01 -14.61
CA ALA A 410 -20.90 11.45 -14.50
C ALA A 410 -19.66 11.93 -15.25
N PHE A 411 -18.74 11.03 -15.59
CA PHE A 411 -17.60 11.31 -16.45
C PHE A 411 -17.98 11.09 -17.92
N SER A 412 -17.71 12.08 -18.76
CA SER A 412 -17.86 11.94 -20.20
C SER A 412 -16.60 12.41 -20.91
N ALA A 413 -16.11 11.60 -21.85
CA ALA A 413 -14.96 11.95 -22.67
C ALA A 413 -15.35 12.11 -24.15
N LYS A 414 -14.72 13.06 -24.82
CA LYS A 414 -14.76 13.25 -26.27
C LYS A 414 -13.38 12.95 -26.84
N LEU A 415 -13.35 12.21 -27.94
CA LEU A 415 -12.13 11.82 -28.60
C LEU A 415 -12.09 12.36 -30.03
N ALA A 416 -11.05 13.12 -30.33
CA ALA A 416 -10.74 13.66 -31.65
C ALA A 416 -9.49 13.00 -32.20
N SER A 417 -9.50 12.62 -33.46
CA SER A 417 -8.38 11.95 -34.12
C SER A 417 -7.59 12.95 -34.95
N GLY A 418 -6.28 13.05 -34.68
CA GLY A 418 -5.30 13.68 -35.55
C GLY A 418 -4.73 12.70 -36.57
N ARG A 419 -3.70 13.13 -37.30
CA ARG A 419 -3.00 12.27 -38.27
C ARG A 419 -2.27 11.11 -37.58
N ASP A 420 -1.59 11.40 -36.47
CA ASP A 420 -0.72 10.47 -35.74
C ASP A 420 -0.99 10.45 -34.22
N TRP A 421 -2.15 10.94 -33.78
CA TRP A 421 -2.51 11.06 -32.36
C TRP A 421 -4.02 11.05 -32.12
N PHE A 422 -4.44 10.78 -30.88
CA PHE A 422 -5.80 10.93 -30.37
C PHE A 422 -5.84 11.99 -29.27
N GLY A 423 -6.68 13.01 -29.45
CA GLY A 423 -6.94 14.02 -28.44
C GLY A 423 -8.15 13.59 -27.62
N ILE A 424 -7.97 13.38 -26.33
CA ILE A 424 -9.04 13.11 -25.38
C ILE A 424 -9.28 14.34 -24.52
N SER A 425 -10.53 14.81 -24.52
CA SER A 425 -11.02 15.82 -23.57
C SER A 425 -12.14 15.19 -22.77
N GLY A 426 -12.36 15.63 -21.55
CA GLY A 426 -13.42 15.07 -20.72
C GLY A 426 -13.83 16.02 -19.62
N GLU A 427 -15.03 15.77 -19.11
CA GLU A 427 -15.65 16.54 -18.05
C GLU A 427 -16.26 15.57 -17.04
N LEU A 428 -15.99 15.80 -15.76
CA LEU A 428 -16.67 15.16 -14.64
C LEU A 428 -17.65 16.16 -14.04
N ARG A 429 -18.95 15.86 -14.13
CA ARG A 429 -20.00 16.68 -13.51
C ARG A 429 -20.24 16.21 -12.07
N LEU A 430 -20.02 17.09 -11.10
CA LEU A 430 -20.21 16.77 -9.69
C LEU A 430 -21.63 17.12 -9.22
N ASP A 431 -22.16 18.25 -9.69
CA ASP A 431 -23.51 18.75 -9.46
C ASP A 431 -23.95 19.68 -10.61
N GLU A 432 -25.09 20.37 -10.48
CA GLU A 432 -25.61 21.28 -11.51
C GLU A 432 -24.72 22.51 -11.78
N ALA A 433 -23.82 22.87 -10.86
CA ALA A 433 -23.01 24.08 -10.92
C ALA A 433 -21.50 23.81 -11.10
N ARG A 434 -21.03 22.60 -10.79
CA ARG A 434 -19.60 22.26 -10.72
C ARG A 434 -19.23 21.16 -11.70
N VAL A 435 -18.42 21.54 -12.69
CA VAL A 435 -17.83 20.65 -13.71
C VAL A 435 -16.31 20.74 -13.63
N LEU A 436 -15.64 19.60 -13.53
CA LEU A 436 -14.17 19.51 -13.58
C LEU A 436 -13.73 19.03 -14.96
N SER A 437 -12.80 19.73 -15.59
CA SER A 437 -12.17 19.25 -16.82
C SER A 437 -11.23 18.07 -16.53
N LEU A 438 -10.94 17.26 -17.55
CA LEU A 438 -10.00 16.14 -17.46
C LEU A 438 -8.65 16.59 -16.93
N GLN A 439 -8.10 17.70 -17.46
CA GLN A 439 -6.81 18.21 -17.01
C GLN A 439 -6.81 18.64 -15.53
N GLN A 440 -7.89 19.29 -15.07
CA GLN A 440 -8.04 19.66 -13.67
C GLN A 440 -8.12 18.39 -12.79
N LEU A 441 -8.93 17.42 -13.19
CA LEU A 441 -9.09 16.16 -12.47
C LEU A 441 -7.77 15.39 -12.34
N LEU A 442 -6.96 15.35 -13.41
CA LEU A 442 -5.64 14.71 -13.38
C LEU A 442 -4.64 15.47 -12.51
N THR A 443 -4.73 16.79 -12.48
CA THR A 443 -3.88 17.61 -11.58
C THR A 443 -4.21 17.34 -10.13
N LEU A 444 -5.50 17.35 -9.78
CA LEU A 444 -5.95 17.03 -8.44
C LEU A 444 -5.63 15.58 -8.05
N LEU A 445 -5.67 14.63 -9.00
CA LEU A 445 -5.28 13.23 -8.76
C LEU A 445 -3.77 13.09 -8.47
N ARG A 446 -2.92 13.89 -9.12
CA ARG A 446 -1.48 13.95 -8.81
C ARG A 446 -1.23 14.51 -7.42
N GLU A 447 -1.90 15.59 -7.06
CA GLU A 447 -1.80 16.23 -5.74
C GLU A 447 -2.28 15.29 -4.61
N ALA A 448 -3.30 14.46 -4.90
CA ALA A 448 -3.82 13.47 -3.95
C ALA A 448 -2.87 12.27 -3.71
N GLY A 449 -1.73 12.18 -4.41
CA GLY A 449 -0.70 11.17 -4.13
C GLY A 449 -1.15 9.72 -4.30
N GLY A 450 -2.21 9.47 -5.07
CA GLY A 450 -2.80 8.14 -5.25
C GLY A 450 -3.99 7.82 -4.34
N SER A 451 -4.38 8.74 -3.45
CA SER A 451 -5.58 8.57 -2.63
C SER A 451 -6.85 8.49 -3.48
N ARG A 452 -7.82 7.72 -2.99
CA ARG A 452 -9.17 7.66 -3.58
C ARG A 452 -10.01 8.90 -3.32
N TYR A 453 -9.57 9.76 -2.40
CA TYR A 453 -10.22 11.01 -2.04
C TYR A 453 -9.40 12.19 -2.55
N ILE A 454 -10.05 13.05 -3.33
CA ILE A 454 -9.44 14.22 -3.94
C ILE A 454 -9.99 15.47 -3.25
N ALA A 455 -9.13 16.31 -2.68
CA ALA A 455 -9.56 17.55 -2.06
C ALA A 455 -10.04 18.56 -3.13
N LEU A 456 -11.24 19.09 -2.95
CA LEU A 456 -11.85 20.08 -3.83
C LEU A 456 -11.82 21.51 -3.26
N GLY A 457 -11.29 21.67 -2.05
CA GLY A 457 -11.32 22.92 -1.27
C GLY A 457 -12.53 23.01 -0.34
N GLU A 458 -12.45 23.91 0.66
CA GLU A 458 -13.55 24.24 1.59
C GLU A 458 -14.15 23.06 2.38
N GLY A 459 -13.36 22.01 2.64
CA GLY A 459 -13.83 20.80 3.34
C GLY A 459 -14.64 19.84 2.46
N GLN A 460 -14.60 20.00 1.14
CA GLN A 460 -15.20 19.07 0.18
C GLN A 460 -14.14 18.12 -0.39
N TYR A 461 -14.50 16.84 -0.48
CA TYR A 461 -13.67 15.79 -1.05
C TYR A 461 -14.46 15.04 -2.12
N LEU A 462 -13.80 14.71 -3.22
CA LEU A 462 -14.33 13.87 -4.27
C LEU A 462 -13.84 12.44 -4.07
N ARG A 463 -14.74 11.48 -3.92
CA ARG A 463 -14.41 10.05 -3.90
C ARG A 463 -14.55 9.48 -5.31
N LEU A 464 -13.44 9.08 -5.91
CA LEU A 464 -13.47 8.37 -7.19
C LEU A 464 -13.67 6.87 -6.96
N ALA A 465 -14.49 6.25 -7.80
CA ALA A 465 -14.56 4.79 -7.91
C ALA A 465 -13.19 4.23 -8.32
N ASP A 466 -12.83 3.05 -7.80
CA ASP A 466 -11.50 2.47 -8.03
C ASP A 466 -11.20 2.26 -9.53
N GLN A 467 -12.19 1.83 -10.30
CA GLN A 467 -12.06 1.63 -11.74
C GLN A 467 -11.80 2.95 -12.49
N LEU A 468 -12.62 3.98 -12.27
CA LEU A 468 -12.43 5.29 -12.91
C LEU A 468 -11.09 5.93 -12.49
N ARG A 469 -10.72 5.83 -11.21
CA ARG A 469 -9.41 6.30 -10.73
C ARG A 469 -8.27 5.61 -11.49
N GLN A 470 -8.33 4.29 -11.62
CA GLN A 470 -7.31 3.53 -12.34
C GLN A 470 -7.23 3.93 -13.81
N ARG A 471 -8.37 4.07 -14.52
CA ARG A 471 -8.40 4.49 -15.93
C ARG A 471 -7.87 5.92 -16.13
N LEU A 472 -8.21 6.86 -15.24
CA LEU A 472 -7.69 8.22 -15.28
C LEU A 472 -6.17 8.26 -15.03
N ALA A 473 -5.69 7.43 -14.11
CA ALA A 473 -4.27 7.36 -13.81
C ALA A 473 -3.48 6.69 -14.98
N GLU A 474 -4.07 5.71 -15.65
CA GLU A 474 -3.55 5.12 -16.90
C GLU A 474 -3.54 6.16 -18.04
N LEU A 475 -4.62 6.93 -18.22
CA LEU A 475 -4.67 8.06 -19.15
C LEU A 475 -3.58 9.09 -18.90
N ASP A 476 -3.39 9.50 -17.65
CA ASP A 476 -2.34 10.46 -17.30
C ASP A 476 -0.96 9.91 -17.66
N ALA A 477 -0.76 8.60 -17.46
CA ALA A 477 0.50 7.94 -17.75
C ALA A 477 0.80 7.80 -19.25
N LEU A 478 -0.24 7.67 -20.09
CA LEU A 478 -0.11 7.56 -21.55
C LEU A 478 -0.12 8.91 -22.25
N GLY A 479 -0.85 9.89 -21.71
CA GLY A 479 -1.15 11.15 -22.37
C GLY A 479 -0.17 12.27 -22.08
N GLN A 480 -0.17 13.24 -22.99
CA GLN A 480 0.49 14.54 -22.86
C GLN A 480 -0.55 15.64 -22.71
N ALA A 481 -0.42 16.50 -21.70
CA ALA A 481 -1.31 17.64 -21.55
C ALA A 481 -1.27 18.56 -22.78
N GLN A 482 -2.44 18.88 -23.32
CA GLN A 482 -2.61 19.79 -24.45
C GLN A 482 -3.94 20.55 -24.29
N GLY A 483 -3.86 21.85 -24.03
CA GLY A 483 -5.05 22.64 -23.68
C GLY A 483 -5.77 22.03 -22.49
N GLU A 484 -7.09 21.88 -22.59
CA GLU A 484 -7.96 21.29 -21.55
C GLU A 484 -8.04 19.75 -21.57
N GLY A 485 -7.25 19.09 -22.43
CA GLY A 485 -7.28 17.63 -22.63
C GLY A 485 -5.89 16.98 -22.63
N LEU A 486 -5.84 15.75 -23.12
CA LEU A 486 -4.62 14.98 -23.33
C LEU A 486 -4.48 14.58 -24.80
N GLU A 487 -3.25 14.58 -25.29
CA GLU A 487 -2.84 13.97 -26.55
C GLU A 487 -2.23 12.59 -26.27
N LEU A 488 -2.73 11.56 -26.96
CA LEU A 488 -2.32 10.17 -26.87
C LEU A 488 -1.76 9.72 -28.21
N GLY A 489 -0.71 8.89 -28.22
CA GLY A 489 -0.24 8.27 -29.46
C GLY A 489 -1.26 7.27 -30.02
N LEU A 490 -1.25 7.02 -31.33
CA LEU A 490 -2.14 6.03 -31.97
C LEU A 490 -2.03 4.63 -31.35
N THR A 491 -0.87 4.29 -30.82
CA THR A 491 -0.60 3.01 -30.16
C THR A 491 -1.37 2.82 -28.85
N ALA A 492 -1.79 3.91 -28.20
CA ALA A 492 -2.69 3.87 -27.05
C ALA A 492 -4.14 3.50 -27.45
N GLY A 493 -4.43 3.37 -28.74
CA GLY A 493 -5.77 3.02 -29.24
C GLY A 493 -6.31 1.68 -28.72
N ALA A 494 -5.46 0.67 -28.51
CA ALA A 494 -5.89 -0.60 -27.90
C ALA A 494 -6.37 -0.39 -26.46
N TRP A 495 -5.58 0.34 -25.67
CA TRP A 495 -5.95 0.66 -24.30
C TRP A 495 -7.21 1.55 -24.26
N LEU A 496 -7.33 2.53 -25.15
CA LEU A 496 -8.51 3.37 -25.26
C LEU A 496 -9.77 2.59 -25.63
N ALA A 497 -9.66 1.55 -26.46
CA ALA A 497 -10.79 0.72 -26.86
C ALA A 497 -11.32 -0.09 -25.67
N ASP A 498 -10.40 -0.66 -24.88
CA ASP A 498 -10.71 -1.35 -23.62
C ASP A 498 -11.30 -0.39 -22.57
N ALA A 499 -10.78 0.84 -22.47
CA ALA A 499 -11.24 1.85 -21.50
C ALA A 499 -12.45 2.68 -21.99
N ALA A 500 -12.92 2.50 -23.23
CA ALA A 500 -13.91 3.38 -23.85
C ALA A 500 -15.27 3.35 -23.14
N GLU A 501 -15.68 2.18 -22.68
CA GLU A 501 -16.94 1.98 -21.95
C GLU A 501 -16.87 2.63 -20.56
N ASP A 502 -15.81 2.35 -19.81
CA ASP A 502 -15.55 2.91 -18.47
C ASP A 502 -15.48 4.44 -18.47
N LEU A 503 -14.96 5.02 -19.55
CA LEU A 503 -14.79 6.47 -19.71
C LEU A 503 -15.94 7.13 -20.50
N SER A 504 -16.95 6.36 -20.91
CA SER A 504 -18.08 6.83 -21.73
C SER A 504 -17.63 7.67 -22.94
N VAL A 505 -16.63 7.16 -23.68
CA VAL A 505 -15.93 7.90 -24.75
C VAL A 505 -16.83 8.05 -25.98
N LYS A 506 -17.08 9.31 -26.38
CA LYS A 506 -17.67 9.67 -27.68
C LYS A 506 -16.56 10.08 -28.65
N GLY A 507 -16.15 9.14 -29.51
CA GLY A 507 -15.13 9.41 -30.52
C GLY A 507 -15.70 9.79 -31.89
N ASP A 508 -14.87 10.45 -32.69
CA ASP A 508 -15.15 10.80 -34.07
C ASP A 508 -15.22 9.57 -35.01
N ALA A 509 -15.39 9.79 -36.32
CA ALA A 509 -15.50 8.70 -37.29
C ALA A 509 -14.18 7.92 -37.46
N ALA A 510 -13.03 8.55 -37.26
CA ALA A 510 -11.72 7.91 -37.38
C ALA A 510 -11.47 6.97 -36.19
N TRP A 511 -11.80 7.40 -34.96
CA TRP A 511 -11.79 6.55 -33.78
C TRP A 511 -12.70 5.34 -33.94
N ARG A 512 -13.96 5.55 -34.35
CA ARG A 512 -14.91 4.44 -34.53
C ARG A 512 -14.43 3.40 -35.53
N ARG A 513 -13.77 3.84 -36.61
CA ARG A 513 -13.13 2.94 -37.57
C ARG A 513 -12.00 2.15 -36.91
N ARG A 514 -11.14 2.82 -36.15
CA ARG A 514 -10.03 2.19 -35.45
C ARG A 514 -10.50 1.20 -34.39
N ALA A 515 -11.50 1.56 -33.57
CA ALA A 515 -12.09 0.66 -32.59
C ALA A 515 -12.66 -0.61 -33.27
N ALA A 516 -13.39 -0.45 -34.39
CA ALA A 516 -13.89 -1.59 -35.16
C ALA A 516 -12.77 -2.45 -35.79
N GLU A 517 -11.64 -1.86 -36.20
CA GLU A 517 -10.45 -2.63 -36.61
C GLU A 517 -9.88 -3.46 -35.47
N LEU A 518 -9.80 -2.89 -34.27
CA LEU A 518 -9.29 -3.56 -33.07
C LEU A 518 -10.20 -4.71 -32.64
N GLU A 519 -11.52 -4.52 -32.64
CA GLU A 519 -12.50 -5.56 -32.36
C GLU A 519 -12.42 -6.70 -33.39
N ARG A 520 -12.33 -6.38 -34.69
CA ARG A 520 -12.13 -7.39 -35.74
C ARG A 520 -10.85 -8.17 -35.56
N ALA A 521 -9.76 -7.50 -35.20
CA ALA A 521 -8.49 -8.15 -34.93
C ALA A 521 -8.56 -9.06 -33.69
N ALA A 522 -9.26 -8.65 -32.63
CA ALA A 522 -9.46 -9.44 -31.43
C ALA A 522 -10.32 -10.70 -31.69
N ALA A 523 -11.33 -10.58 -32.56
CA ALA A 523 -12.21 -11.69 -32.95
C ALA A 523 -11.62 -12.60 -34.05
N LEU A 524 -10.44 -12.29 -34.57
CA LEU A 524 -9.81 -13.09 -35.63
C LEU A 524 -9.45 -14.48 -35.09
N GLU A 525 -9.94 -15.52 -35.77
CA GLU A 525 -9.56 -16.92 -35.55
C GLU A 525 -8.72 -17.39 -36.75
N PRO A 526 -7.39 -17.16 -36.74
CA PRO A 526 -6.54 -17.43 -37.89
C PRO A 526 -6.31 -18.94 -38.03
N ALA A 527 -6.61 -19.47 -39.21
CA ALA A 527 -6.25 -20.84 -39.57
C ALA A 527 -4.74 -20.95 -39.81
N LEU A 528 -4.14 -22.09 -39.39
CA LEU A 528 -2.73 -22.35 -39.69
C LEU A 528 -2.51 -22.47 -41.20
N PRO A 529 -1.40 -21.93 -41.73
CA PRO A 529 -1.06 -22.09 -43.13
C PRO A 529 -0.90 -23.58 -43.49
N PRO A 530 -1.56 -24.08 -44.55
CA PRO A 530 -1.49 -25.50 -44.93
C PRO A 530 -0.10 -25.91 -45.43
N THR A 531 0.75 -24.95 -45.78
CA THR A 531 2.14 -25.13 -46.21
C THR A 531 3.13 -25.26 -45.05
N LEU A 532 2.68 -25.13 -43.80
CA LEU A 532 3.48 -25.38 -42.62
C LEU A 532 3.70 -26.89 -42.44
N GLN A 533 4.95 -27.34 -42.53
CA GLN A 533 5.36 -28.73 -42.31
C GLN A 533 5.68 -28.99 -40.82
N ALA A 534 4.76 -28.61 -39.94
CA ALA A 534 4.86 -28.84 -38.51
C ALA A 534 3.47 -28.95 -37.86
N THR A 535 3.35 -29.82 -36.87
CA THR A 535 2.18 -29.85 -35.99
C THR A 535 2.48 -29.00 -34.76
N LEU A 536 1.77 -27.88 -34.62
CA LEU A 536 1.92 -27.02 -33.45
C LEU A 536 1.24 -27.65 -32.24
N ARG A 537 1.90 -27.56 -31.07
CA ARG A 537 1.27 -27.86 -29.77
C ARG A 537 0.20 -26.82 -29.44
N PRO A 538 -0.76 -27.10 -28.53
CA PRO A 538 -1.83 -26.17 -28.18
C PRO A 538 -1.31 -24.77 -27.81
N TYR A 539 -0.31 -24.67 -26.93
CA TYR A 539 0.28 -23.38 -26.58
C TYR A 539 0.97 -22.71 -27.79
N GLN A 540 1.62 -23.46 -28.68
CA GLN A 540 2.24 -22.87 -29.87
C GLN A 540 1.19 -22.31 -30.83
N HIS A 541 0.05 -23.00 -30.96
CA HIS A 541 -1.10 -22.51 -31.72
C HIS A 541 -1.67 -21.22 -31.12
N GLU A 542 -1.87 -21.16 -29.79
CA GLU A 542 -2.29 -19.94 -29.10
C GLU A 542 -1.32 -18.78 -29.34
N GLY A 543 0.00 -19.03 -29.31
CA GLY A 543 1.01 -18.01 -29.58
C GLY A 543 0.95 -17.51 -31.03
N TYR A 544 0.73 -18.41 -32.00
CA TYR A 544 0.48 -18.04 -33.39
C TYR A 544 -0.77 -17.16 -33.54
N VAL A 545 -1.90 -17.58 -32.95
CA VAL A 545 -3.16 -16.82 -32.98
C VAL A 545 -2.96 -15.43 -32.38
N TRP A 546 -2.34 -15.35 -31.20
CA TRP A 546 -2.04 -14.10 -30.53
C TRP A 546 -1.20 -13.14 -31.39
N MET A 547 -0.12 -13.63 -32.01
CA MET A 547 0.70 -12.80 -32.91
C MET A 547 -0.08 -12.35 -34.15
N ARG A 548 -0.93 -13.20 -34.73
CA ARG A 548 -1.78 -12.83 -35.88
C ARG A 548 -2.79 -11.75 -35.53
N ARG A 549 -3.42 -11.80 -34.35
CA ARG A 549 -4.33 -10.75 -33.87
C ARG A 549 -3.62 -9.42 -33.69
N LEU A 550 -2.43 -9.41 -33.10
CA LEU A 550 -1.64 -8.18 -32.97
C LEU A 550 -1.20 -7.62 -34.33
N ALA A 551 -0.81 -8.48 -35.25
CA ALA A 551 -0.45 -8.08 -36.60
C ALA A 551 -1.63 -7.46 -37.37
N GLU A 552 -2.82 -8.05 -37.27
CA GLU A 552 -4.06 -7.49 -37.84
C GLU A 552 -4.44 -6.15 -37.17
N ALA A 553 -4.23 -6.04 -35.86
CA ALA A 553 -4.45 -4.82 -35.11
C ALA A 553 -3.41 -3.72 -35.42
N GLY A 554 -2.30 -4.04 -36.08
CA GLY A 554 -1.22 -3.08 -36.36
C GLY A 554 -0.34 -2.77 -35.14
N PHE A 555 -0.23 -3.70 -34.19
CA PHE A 555 0.68 -3.59 -33.04
C PHE A 555 1.85 -4.56 -33.18
N GLY A 556 3.00 -4.19 -32.63
CA GLY A 556 4.11 -5.11 -32.44
C GLY A 556 3.96 -6.00 -31.20
N ALA A 557 4.75 -7.07 -31.14
CA ALA A 557 4.61 -8.13 -30.16
C ALA A 557 5.95 -8.61 -29.58
N ILE A 558 5.98 -9.02 -28.31
CA ILE A 558 7.11 -9.70 -27.66
C ILE A 558 6.71 -11.15 -27.35
N LEU A 559 7.26 -12.11 -28.08
CA LEU A 559 7.17 -13.52 -27.73
C LEU A 559 8.34 -13.92 -26.83
N ALA A 560 8.03 -14.04 -25.55
CA ALA A 560 8.98 -14.22 -24.46
C ALA A 560 8.91 -15.61 -23.79
N ASP A 561 8.43 -16.62 -24.53
CA ASP A 561 8.43 -18.00 -24.07
C ASP A 561 9.83 -18.47 -23.67
N ASP A 562 9.89 -19.36 -22.67
CA ASP A 562 11.13 -20.03 -22.26
C ASP A 562 11.86 -20.63 -23.47
N MET A 563 13.19 -20.63 -23.41
CA MET A 563 14.02 -21.20 -24.45
C MET A 563 13.72 -22.70 -24.63
N GLY A 564 13.47 -23.11 -25.86
CA GLY A 564 13.12 -24.50 -26.21
C GLY A 564 11.62 -24.77 -26.38
N LEU A 565 10.74 -23.79 -26.13
CA LEU A 565 9.30 -23.91 -26.38
C LEU A 565 8.88 -23.76 -27.86
N GLY A 566 9.84 -23.53 -28.77
CA GLY A 566 9.59 -23.44 -30.21
C GLY A 566 9.08 -22.06 -30.64
N LYS A 567 9.77 -20.98 -30.24
CA LYS A 567 9.47 -19.62 -30.73
C LYS A 567 9.64 -19.51 -32.25
N THR A 568 10.70 -20.12 -32.79
CA THR A 568 11.00 -20.08 -34.24
C THR A 568 9.87 -20.69 -35.07
N VAL A 569 9.37 -21.88 -34.73
CA VAL A 569 8.27 -22.51 -35.48
C VAL A 569 6.96 -21.72 -35.40
N GLN A 570 6.65 -21.10 -34.25
CA GLN A 570 5.51 -20.19 -34.12
C GLN A 570 5.66 -18.97 -35.03
N THR A 571 6.87 -18.39 -35.10
CA THR A 571 7.19 -17.27 -35.98
C THR A 571 7.14 -17.66 -37.45
N LEU A 572 7.63 -18.85 -37.84
CA LEU A 572 7.55 -19.33 -39.22
C LEU A 572 6.09 -19.51 -39.68
N ALA A 573 5.21 -20.01 -38.80
CA ALA A 573 3.78 -20.07 -39.09
C ALA A 573 3.19 -18.67 -39.33
N LEU A 574 3.60 -17.67 -38.54
CA LEU A 574 3.22 -16.27 -38.76
C LEU A 574 3.75 -15.73 -40.09
N LEU A 575 5.03 -15.95 -40.42
CA LEU A 575 5.65 -15.48 -41.66
C LEU A 575 4.98 -16.09 -42.88
N LEU A 576 4.63 -17.38 -42.84
CA LEU A 576 3.85 -18.03 -43.90
C LEU A 576 2.47 -17.38 -44.07
N ALA A 577 1.77 -17.10 -42.97
CA ALA A 577 0.46 -16.47 -43.01
C ALA A 577 0.48 -15.04 -43.59
N ARG A 578 1.62 -14.35 -43.44
CA ARG A 578 1.85 -12.97 -43.91
C ARG A 578 2.66 -12.91 -45.22
N ALA A 579 3.00 -14.05 -45.83
CA ALA A 579 3.93 -14.11 -46.95
C ALA A 579 3.48 -13.27 -48.17
N ALA A 580 2.17 -13.19 -48.40
CA ALA A 580 1.58 -12.41 -49.49
C ALA A 580 1.65 -10.89 -49.27
N GLU A 581 1.85 -10.42 -48.03
CA GLU A 581 1.89 -9.00 -47.69
C GLU A 581 3.23 -8.33 -48.08
N GLY A 582 4.27 -9.13 -48.39
CA GLY A 582 5.59 -8.64 -48.79
C GLY A 582 6.76 -9.42 -48.17
N PRO A 583 8.01 -8.97 -48.36
CA PRO A 583 9.19 -9.64 -47.82
C PRO A 583 9.27 -9.48 -46.30
N ALA A 584 9.83 -10.49 -45.63
CA ALA A 584 10.14 -10.44 -44.21
C ALA A 584 11.63 -10.24 -43.95
N LEU A 585 11.96 -9.58 -42.84
CA LEU A 585 13.32 -9.39 -42.34
C LEU A 585 13.47 -10.04 -40.98
N VAL A 586 14.42 -10.96 -40.85
CA VAL A 586 14.83 -11.56 -39.58
C VAL A 586 16.20 -11.02 -39.21
N VAL A 587 16.28 -10.32 -38.09
CA VAL A 587 17.52 -9.81 -37.52
C VAL A 587 17.88 -10.67 -36.33
N ALA A 588 19.02 -11.34 -36.38
CA ALA A 588 19.39 -12.31 -35.36
C ALA A 588 20.90 -12.28 -35.06
N PRO A 589 21.39 -12.92 -33.97
CA PRO A 589 22.81 -13.14 -33.80
C PRO A 589 23.41 -13.92 -34.98
N THR A 590 24.66 -13.61 -35.36
CA THR A 590 25.34 -14.24 -36.51
C THR A 590 25.34 -15.77 -36.47
N SER A 591 25.30 -16.35 -35.29
CA SER A 591 25.32 -17.81 -35.09
C SER A 591 24.02 -18.52 -35.44
N VAL A 592 22.87 -17.83 -35.36
CA VAL A 592 21.55 -18.42 -35.58
C VAL A 592 21.00 -18.12 -36.97
N CYS A 593 21.68 -17.27 -37.75
CA CYS A 593 21.25 -16.94 -39.11
C CYS A 593 21.08 -18.19 -39.98
N ASP A 594 22.03 -19.14 -39.87
CA ASP A 594 21.97 -20.41 -40.62
C ASP A 594 20.84 -21.30 -40.10
N ASN A 595 20.65 -21.37 -38.79
CA ASN A 595 19.56 -22.11 -38.17
C ASN A 595 18.18 -21.61 -38.64
N TRP A 596 18.01 -20.28 -38.81
CA TRP A 596 16.79 -19.72 -39.38
C TRP A 596 16.55 -20.18 -40.83
N ALA A 597 17.59 -20.24 -41.66
CA ALA A 597 17.48 -20.75 -43.02
C ALA A 597 17.11 -22.24 -43.03
N ASP A 598 17.78 -23.05 -42.20
CA ASP A 598 17.55 -24.50 -42.09
C ASP A 598 16.13 -24.80 -41.54
N GLU A 599 15.70 -24.11 -40.48
CA GLU A 599 14.36 -24.27 -39.92
C GLU A 599 13.27 -23.78 -40.88
N THR A 600 13.53 -22.72 -41.67
CA THR A 600 12.60 -22.29 -42.72
C THR A 600 12.45 -23.36 -43.80
N ALA A 601 13.56 -23.93 -44.29
CA ALA A 601 13.52 -25.00 -45.28
C ALA A 601 12.80 -26.26 -44.76
N ARG A 602 12.94 -26.56 -43.47
CA ARG A 602 12.31 -27.71 -42.81
C ARG A 602 10.82 -27.52 -42.53
N PHE A 603 10.44 -26.41 -41.92
CA PHE A 603 9.08 -26.22 -41.38
C PHE A 603 8.20 -25.35 -42.28
N ALA A 604 8.79 -24.49 -43.09
CA ALA A 604 8.06 -23.53 -43.92
C ALA A 604 8.65 -23.43 -45.35
N PRO A 605 8.71 -24.54 -46.11
CA PRO A 605 9.34 -24.56 -47.44
C PRO A 605 8.64 -23.68 -48.49
N GLY A 606 7.44 -23.17 -48.19
CA GLY A 606 6.79 -22.13 -49.00
C GLY A 606 7.44 -20.74 -48.89
N LEU A 607 8.35 -20.54 -47.93
CA LEU A 607 9.15 -19.33 -47.79
C LEU A 607 10.55 -19.56 -48.39
N ARG A 608 11.07 -18.53 -49.06
CA ARG A 608 12.44 -18.52 -49.57
C ARG A 608 13.34 -17.74 -48.61
N ALA A 609 14.07 -18.46 -47.75
CA ALA A 609 15.00 -17.84 -46.81
C ALA A 609 16.37 -17.61 -47.46
N GLN A 610 16.90 -16.39 -47.31
CA GLN A 610 18.23 -16.03 -47.79
C GLN A 610 19.04 -15.38 -46.67
N VAL A 611 20.25 -15.88 -46.41
CA VAL A 611 21.16 -15.28 -45.43
C VAL A 611 21.93 -14.12 -46.07
N TYR A 612 21.68 -12.91 -45.59
CA TYR A 612 22.26 -11.70 -46.15
C TYR A 612 23.80 -11.71 -46.07
N GLY A 613 24.42 -11.38 -47.20
CA GLY A 613 25.88 -11.36 -47.32
C GLY A 613 26.53 -12.72 -47.53
N ARG A 614 25.75 -13.80 -47.69
CA ARG A 614 26.22 -15.08 -48.23
C ARG A 614 25.73 -15.24 -49.67
N GLY A 615 26.63 -15.53 -50.60
CA GLY A 615 26.33 -15.72 -52.03
C GLY A 615 27.28 -14.97 -52.97
N GLU A 616 27.24 -15.29 -54.26
CA GLU A 616 27.91 -14.54 -55.34
C GLU A 616 27.04 -13.36 -55.79
N GLY A 617 27.58 -12.13 -55.76
CA GLY A 617 26.88 -10.92 -56.17
C GLY A 617 26.96 -9.76 -55.17
N GLU A 618 26.50 -8.57 -55.56
CA GLU A 618 26.43 -7.41 -54.67
C GLU A 618 25.34 -7.57 -53.62
N ARG A 619 25.66 -7.28 -52.35
CA ARG A 619 24.72 -7.41 -51.23
C ARG A 619 23.45 -6.56 -51.41
N ALA A 620 23.59 -5.38 -52.00
CA ALA A 620 22.46 -4.51 -52.30
C ALA A 620 21.43 -5.17 -53.25
N ALA A 621 21.88 -6.02 -54.18
CA ALA A 621 21.00 -6.72 -55.10
C ALA A 621 20.09 -7.74 -54.38
N GLN A 622 20.59 -8.39 -53.31
CA GLN A 622 19.78 -9.29 -52.47
C GLN A 622 18.57 -8.57 -51.86
N LEU A 623 18.80 -7.34 -51.37
CA LEU A 623 17.73 -6.52 -50.79
C LEU A 623 16.77 -5.99 -51.84
N GLN A 624 17.24 -5.65 -53.04
CA GLN A 624 16.39 -5.18 -54.14
C GLN A 624 15.45 -6.28 -54.63
N ALA A 625 15.94 -7.53 -54.72
CA ALA A 625 15.20 -8.68 -55.22
C ALA A 625 14.16 -9.26 -54.23
N ALA A 626 14.19 -8.89 -52.94
CA ALA A 626 13.36 -9.48 -51.89
C ALA A 626 11.84 -9.21 -52.09
N ALA A 627 11.08 -10.15 -52.65
CA ALA A 627 9.65 -10.02 -52.92
C ALA A 627 8.76 -10.71 -51.87
N ALA A 628 7.45 -10.72 -52.09
CA ALA A 628 6.51 -11.53 -51.30
C ALA A 628 6.97 -13.00 -51.23
N GLY A 629 6.90 -13.59 -50.03
CA GLY A 629 7.39 -14.93 -49.73
C GLY A 629 8.91 -15.07 -49.52
N GLU A 630 9.70 -14.00 -49.66
CA GLU A 630 11.13 -14.00 -49.30
C GLU A 630 11.34 -13.63 -47.82
N VAL A 631 12.30 -14.29 -47.19
CA VAL A 631 12.74 -14.01 -45.81
C VAL A 631 14.24 -13.72 -45.83
N ILE A 632 14.61 -12.46 -45.61
CA ILE A 632 16.01 -12.07 -45.50
C ILE A 632 16.46 -12.24 -44.05
N VAL A 633 17.49 -13.04 -43.82
CA VAL A 633 18.07 -13.27 -42.49
C VAL A 633 19.41 -12.54 -42.39
N VAL A 634 19.55 -11.59 -41.47
CA VAL A 634 20.73 -10.75 -41.34
C VAL A 634 21.22 -10.69 -39.89
N SER A 635 22.54 -10.56 -39.72
CA SER A 635 23.11 -10.34 -38.38
C SER A 635 22.99 -8.88 -37.95
N TYR A 636 22.86 -8.64 -36.64
CA TYR A 636 22.86 -7.27 -36.09
C TYR A 636 24.06 -6.41 -36.54
N ALA A 637 25.23 -7.03 -36.75
CA ALA A 637 26.43 -6.32 -37.19
C ALA A 637 26.35 -5.90 -38.67
N LEU A 638 25.84 -6.78 -39.54
CA LEU A 638 25.65 -6.47 -40.96
C LEU A 638 24.52 -5.47 -41.19
N LEU A 639 23.44 -5.57 -40.41
CA LEU A 639 22.34 -4.60 -40.45
C LEU A 639 22.83 -3.20 -40.09
N LEU A 640 23.66 -3.06 -39.05
CA LEU A 640 24.22 -1.77 -38.67
C LEU A 640 25.13 -1.20 -39.76
N ARG A 641 25.95 -2.05 -40.40
CA ARG A 641 26.87 -1.65 -41.47
C ARG A 641 26.12 -1.11 -42.70
N ASP A 642 25.03 -1.77 -43.08
CA ASP A 642 24.30 -1.47 -44.32
C ASP A 642 22.91 -0.86 -44.03
N ALA A 643 22.76 -0.17 -42.89
CA ALA A 643 21.46 0.26 -42.34
C ALA A 643 20.60 1.08 -43.31
N GLU A 644 21.23 1.96 -44.11
CA GLU A 644 20.54 2.79 -45.11
C GLU A 644 19.80 1.95 -46.15
N HIS A 645 20.39 0.84 -46.61
CA HIS A 645 19.77 -0.06 -47.59
C HIS A 645 18.56 -0.79 -47.01
N PHE A 646 18.63 -1.18 -45.73
CA PHE A 646 17.51 -1.83 -45.05
C PHE A 646 16.36 -0.86 -44.75
N ALA A 647 16.68 0.40 -44.42
CA ALA A 647 15.69 1.45 -44.12
C ALA A 647 14.96 1.96 -45.37
N ALA A 648 15.58 1.86 -46.55
CA ALA A 648 14.98 2.25 -47.83
C ALA A 648 13.86 1.32 -48.31
N ARG A 649 13.64 0.17 -47.65
CA ARG A 649 12.63 -0.83 -48.04
C ARG A 649 11.56 -0.99 -46.95
N ALA A 650 10.33 -1.19 -47.39
CA ALA A 650 9.23 -1.59 -46.52
C ALA A 650 9.18 -3.11 -46.38
N TRP A 651 9.07 -3.59 -45.15
CA TRP A 651 8.99 -5.00 -44.80
C TRP A 651 7.58 -5.36 -44.34
N ALA A 652 7.06 -6.51 -44.75
CA ALA A 652 5.76 -6.98 -44.26
C ALA A 652 5.83 -7.37 -42.78
N THR A 653 6.95 -7.99 -42.40
CA THR A 653 7.22 -8.41 -41.02
C THR A 653 8.71 -8.24 -40.69
N LEU A 654 9.00 -7.61 -39.56
CA LEU A 654 10.34 -7.54 -38.96
C LEU A 654 10.37 -8.45 -37.73
N VAL A 655 11.29 -9.39 -37.69
CA VAL A 655 11.55 -10.27 -36.55
C VAL A 655 12.91 -9.90 -35.96
N LEU A 656 12.94 -9.64 -34.65
CA LEU A 656 14.12 -9.30 -33.86
C LEU A 656 14.38 -10.46 -32.92
N ASP A 657 15.26 -11.38 -33.32
CA ASP A 657 15.60 -12.55 -32.51
C ASP A 657 16.69 -12.20 -31.49
N GLU A 658 16.61 -12.85 -30.32
CA GLU A 658 17.43 -12.54 -29.14
C GLU A 658 17.45 -11.02 -28.84
N ALA A 659 16.25 -10.44 -28.70
CA ALA A 659 16.01 -9.00 -28.59
C ALA A 659 16.69 -8.32 -27.38
N GLN A 660 17.28 -9.08 -26.44
CA GLN A 660 18.18 -8.53 -25.41
C GLN A 660 19.39 -7.78 -26.02
N ALA A 661 19.72 -8.04 -27.28
CA ALA A 661 20.68 -7.26 -28.05
C ALA A 661 20.28 -5.77 -28.23
N LEU A 662 19.02 -5.42 -27.97
CA LEU A 662 18.39 -4.11 -28.19
C LEU A 662 17.97 -3.40 -26.89
N LYS A 663 18.55 -3.81 -25.75
CA LYS A 663 18.18 -3.31 -24.43
C LYS A 663 18.46 -1.81 -24.19
N ASN A 664 19.47 -1.25 -24.84
CA ASN A 664 19.86 0.14 -24.64
C ASN A 664 19.52 1.00 -25.86
N ALA A 665 18.52 1.87 -25.70
CA ALA A 665 18.01 2.76 -26.74
C ALA A 665 19.03 3.76 -27.31
N ALA A 666 20.08 4.09 -26.55
CA ALA A 666 21.15 4.99 -27.00
C ALA A 666 22.16 4.31 -27.94
N THR A 667 22.11 2.98 -28.11
CA THR A 667 23.06 2.26 -28.96
C THR A 667 22.77 2.47 -30.44
N GLN A 668 23.82 2.55 -31.25
CA GLN A 668 23.72 2.64 -32.71
C GLN A 668 22.89 1.49 -33.31
N ARG A 669 22.93 0.31 -32.70
CA ARG A 669 22.11 -0.84 -33.11
C ARG A 669 20.62 -0.57 -32.97
N VAL A 670 20.17 -0.04 -31.84
CA VAL A 670 18.75 0.30 -31.63
C VAL A 670 18.33 1.43 -32.57
N GLN A 671 19.17 2.44 -32.74
CA GLN A 671 18.93 3.53 -33.68
C GLN A 671 18.76 3.02 -35.12
N ALA A 672 19.60 2.09 -35.58
CA ALA A 672 19.50 1.49 -36.91
C ALA A 672 18.24 0.62 -37.07
N VAL A 673 17.81 -0.11 -36.03
CA VAL A 673 16.56 -0.89 -36.09
C VAL A 673 15.33 0.04 -36.09
N ALA A 674 15.40 1.16 -35.38
CA ALA A 674 14.30 2.12 -35.30
C ALA A 674 13.94 2.78 -36.64
N THR A 675 14.89 2.86 -37.59
CA THR A 675 14.65 3.44 -38.93
C THR A 675 13.94 2.49 -39.89
N LEU A 676 13.83 1.19 -39.56
CA LEU A 676 13.24 0.19 -40.44
C LEU A 676 11.73 0.37 -40.56
N GLN A 677 11.20 0.31 -41.78
CA GLN A 677 9.77 0.38 -42.05
C GLN A 677 9.19 -1.02 -42.10
N ALA A 678 8.31 -1.37 -41.16
CA ALA A 678 7.70 -2.70 -41.11
C ALA A 678 6.21 -2.65 -40.74
N GLY A 679 5.38 -3.42 -41.44
CA GLY A 679 3.94 -3.53 -41.17
C GLY A 679 3.62 -4.25 -39.86
N PHE A 680 4.45 -5.22 -39.47
CA PHE A 680 4.40 -5.87 -38.16
C PHE A 680 5.82 -6.05 -37.61
N ARG A 681 5.98 -5.85 -36.30
CA ARG A 681 7.27 -6.00 -35.60
C ARG A 681 7.14 -7.04 -34.48
N LEU A 682 8.02 -8.03 -34.49
CA LEU A 682 8.05 -9.12 -33.51
C LEU A 682 9.42 -9.17 -32.85
N ALA A 683 9.47 -9.13 -31.53
CA ALA A 683 10.67 -9.45 -30.77
C ALA A 683 10.56 -10.86 -30.19
N LEU A 684 11.62 -11.64 -30.33
CA LEU A 684 11.79 -12.93 -29.68
C LEU A 684 12.85 -12.79 -28.59
N SER A 685 12.53 -13.25 -27.39
CA SER A 685 13.51 -13.28 -26.29
C SER A 685 13.27 -14.49 -25.40
N GLY A 686 14.34 -15.08 -24.87
CA GLY A 686 14.23 -16.06 -23.79
C GLY A 686 14.11 -15.41 -22.40
N THR A 687 14.42 -14.11 -22.30
CA THR A 687 14.58 -13.36 -21.06
C THR A 687 14.21 -11.89 -21.31
N PRO A 688 12.93 -11.58 -21.57
CA PRO A 688 12.52 -10.26 -22.10
C PRO A 688 12.84 -9.07 -21.17
N VAL A 689 12.97 -9.32 -19.87
CA VAL A 689 13.23 -8.32 -18.85
C VAL A 689 14.29 -8.89 -17.95
N GLU A 690 15.54 -8.79 -18.38
CA GLU A 690 16.63 -9.49 -17.70
C GLU A 690 17.10 -8.71 -16.48
N ASN A 691 17.08 -7.36 -16.49
CA ASN A 691 17.67 -6.58 -15.38
C ASN A 691 17.09 -5.17 -15.10
N ARG A 692 16.46 -4.45 -16.05
CA ARG A 692 15.99 -3.06 -15.85
C ARG A 692 14.71 -2.73 -16.61
N LEU A 693 13.85 -1.87 -16.06
CA LEU A 693 12.63 -1.41 -16.74
C LEU A 693 12.94 -0.62 -18.02
N ALA A 694 14.10 0.03 -18.09
CA ALA A 694 14.58 0.72 -19.28
C ALA A 694 14.78 -0.22 -20.49
N ASP A 695 15.14 -1.49 -20.24
CA ASP A 695 15.34 -2.48 -21.30
C ASP A 695 14.01 -2.84 -21.96
N LEU A 696 12.97 -3.04 -21.13
CA LEU A 696 11.60 -3.23 -21.58
C LEU A 696 11.11 -2.03 -22.38
N TRP A 697 11.36 -0.81 -21.91
CA TRP A 697 10.98 0.40 -22.64
C TRP A 697 11.65 0.47 -24.01
N SER A 698 12.94 0.17 -24.11
CA SER A 698 13.69 0.18 -25.38
C SER A 698 13.05 -0.76 -26.41
N ILE A 699 12.77 -2.00 -26.02
CA ILE A 699 12.16 -3.01 -26.90
C ILE A 699 10.72 -2.61 -27.24
N MET A 700 9.91 -2.22 -26.25
CA MET A 700 8.52 -1.82 -26.48
C MET A 700 8.41 -0.59 -27.38
N ASN A 701 9.32 0.38 -27.26
CA ASN A 701 9.32 1.56 -28.12
C ASN A 701 9.73 1.23 -29.57
N LEU A 702 10.57 0.21 -29.78
CA LEU A 702 10.84 -0.30 -31.13
C LEU A 702 9.63 -1.00 -31.73
N LEU A 703 8.85 -1.73 -30.95
CA LEU A 703 7.71 -2.50 -31.46
C LEU A 703 6.45 -1.66 -31.61
N ASN A 704 6.16 -0.82 -30.62
CA ASN A 704 4.97 0.01 -30.48
C ASN A 704 5.38 1.45 -30.10
N PRO A 705 5.94 2.24 -31.04
CA PRO A 705 6.36 3.61 -30.77
C PRO A 705 5.24 4.44 -30.12
N GLY A 706 5.58 5.20 -29.08
CA GLY A 706 4.64 6.07 -28.36
C GLY A 706 3.79 5.40 -27.28
N LEU A 707 3.72 4.06 -27.21
CA LEU A 707 2.89 3.35 -26.22
C LEU A 707 3.27 3.70 -24.77
N LEU A 708 4.56 3.82 -24.49
CA LEU A 708 5.09 4.11 -23.15
C LEU A 708 5.65 5.54 -23.01
N GLY A 709 5.35 6.41 -23.99
CA GLY A 709 5.91 7.77 -24.06
C GLY A 709 7.43 7.80 -24.24
N SER A 710 8.03 8.97 -23.98
CA SER A 710 9.48 9.17 -24.08
C SER A 710 10.24 8.51 -22.92
N ALA A 711 11.54 8.24 -23.10
CA ALA A 711 12.39 7.64 -22.07
C ALA A 711 12.38 8.44 -20.75
N ALA A 712 12.38 9.77 -20.84
CA ALA A 712 12.33 10.64 -19.67
C ALA A 712 11.03 10.48 -18.88
N ARG A 713 9.88 10.47 -19.57
CA ARG A 713 8.56 10.28 -18.95
C ARG A 713 8.39 8.88 -18.39
N PHE A 714 8.87 7.86 -19.11
CA PHE A 714 8.89 6.50 -18.60
C PHE A 714 9.70 6.40 -17.31
N GLY A 715 10.84 7.10 -17.26
CA GLY A 715 11.66 7.24 -16.06
C GLY A 715 10.93 7.89 -14.89
N GLU A 716 10.20 8.96 -15.14
CA GLU A 716 9.44 9.70 -14.12
C GLU A 716 8.21 8.93 -13.61
N ARG A 717 7.46 8.29 -14.52
CA ARG A 717 6.14 7.69 -14.23
C ARG A 717 6.21 6.23 -13.80
N PHE A 718 7.22 5.49 -14.25
CA PHE A 718 7.34 4.06 -14.00
C PHE A 718 8.68 3.70 -13.38
N ALA A 719 9.80 3.91 -14.09
CA ALA A 719 11.08 3.36 -13.63
C ALA A 719 11.50 3.93 -12.27
N GLY A 720 11.43 5.24 -12.06
CA GLY A 720 11.76 5.90 -10.80
C GLY A 720 10.87 5.45 -9.63
N PRO A 721 9.53 5.55 -9.74
CA PRO A 721 8.62 5.08 -8.70
C PRO A 721 8.75 3.59 -8.38
N ILE A 722 8.95 2.74 -9.38
CA ILE A 722 9.06 1.28 -9.18
C ILE A 722 10.42 0.94 -8.56
N GLU A 723 11.52 1.41 -9.15
CA GLU A 723 12.88 1.00 -8.74
C GLU A 723 13.37 1.73 -7.47
N ARG A 724 12.91 2.96 -7.19
CA ARG A 724 13.39 3.75 -6.03
C ARG A 724 12.41 3.81 -4.88
N GLN A 725 11.11 3.82 -5.17
CA GLN A 725 10.06 4.02 -4.16
C GLN A 725 9.26 2.74 -3.90
N ARG A 726 9.58 1.63 -4.59
CA ARG A 726 8.86 0.35 -4.52
C ARG A 726 7.35 0.51 -4.66
N ASN A 727 6.93 1.34 -5.61
CA ASN A 727 5.53 1.67 -5.82
C ASN A 727 4.79 0.56 -6.61
N ASP A 728 4.08 -0.31 -5.89
CA ASP A 728 3.30 -1.41 -6.47
C ASP A 728 2.19 -0.93 -7.42
N ALA A 729 1.57 0.21 -7.15
CA ALA A 729 0.52 0.76 -8.01
C ALA A 729 1.07 1.17 -9.38
N ALA A 730 2.26 1.77 -9.43
CA ALA A 730 2.95 2.10 -10.68
C ALA A 730 3.34 0.83 -11.45
N ARG A 731 3.78 -0.21 -10.74
CA ARG A 731 4.13 -1.51 -11.33
C ARG A 731 2.93 -2.24 -11.92
N ALA A 732 1.82 -2.32 -11.17
CA ALA A 732 0.57 -2.92 -11.63
C ALA A 732 0.03 -2.20 -12.88
N ARG A 733 0.23 -0.88 -12.96
CA ARG A 733 -0.13 -0.07 -14.14
C ARG A 733 0.73 -0.40 -15.35
N LEU A 734 2.06 -0.43 -15.18
CA LEU A 734 2.97 -0.79 -16.27
C LEU A 734 2.67 -2.20 -16.81
N ARG A 735 2.42 -3.16 -15.90
CA ARG A 735 2.07 -4.53 -16.28
C ARG A 735 0.81 -4.58 -17.14
N ARG A 736 -0.25 -3.85 -16.76
CA ARG A 736 -1.49 -3.76 -17.55
C ARG A 736 -1.26 -3.19 -18.95
N LEU A 737 -0.44 -2.13 -19.06
CA LEU A 737 -0.15 -1.50 -20.35
C LEU A 737 0.66 -2.41 -21.29
N VAL A 738 1.57 -3.23 -20.75
CA VAL A 738 2.47 -4.07 -21.55
C VAL A 738 1.90 -5.46 -21.82
N SER A 739 1.07 -6.01 -20.92
CA SER A 739 0.56 -7.38 -20.99
C SER A 739 -0.10 -7.77 -22.33
N PRO A 740 -0.87 -6.91 -23.02
CA PRO A 740 -1.46 -7.27 -24.32
C PRO A 740 -0.42 -7.57 -25.40
N PHE A 741 0.78 -7.00 -25.27
CA PHE A 741 1.86 -7.05 -26.26
C PHE A 741 3.01 -7.97 -25.85
N LEU A 742 2.92 -8.63 -24.69
CA LEU A 742 3.94 -9.54 -24.18
C LEU A 742 3.32 -10.89 -23.80
N LEU A 743 3.73 -11.95 -24.50
CA LEU A 743 3.35 -13.32 -24.19
C LEU A 743 4.57 -14.06 -23.63
N ARG A 744 4.48 -14.52 -22.37
CA ARG A 744 5.52 -15.30 -21.69
C ARG A 744 4.91 -16.54 -21.05
N ARG A 745 5.46 -17.71 -21.39
CA ARG A 745 5.11 -19.00 -20.79
C ARG A 745 6.36 -19.75 -20.38
N THR A 746 6.29 -20.44 -19.24
CA THR A 746 7.41 -21.25 -18.74
C THR A 746 7.27 -22.71 -19.18
N LYS A 747 8.39 -23.45 -19.21
CA LYS A 747 8.35 -24.89 -19.51
C LYS A 747 7.43 -25.66 -18.57
N ALA A 748 7.44 -25.33 -17.28
CA ALA A 748 6.60 -25.95 -16.27
C ALA A 748 5.09 -25.72 -16.52
N GLN A 749 4.72 -24.57 -17.08
CA GLN A 749 3.32 -24.24 -17.39
C GLN A 749 2.77 -25.03 -18.60
N VAL A 750 3.62 -25.41 -19.55
CA VAL A 750 3.15 -25.87 -20.88
C VAL A 750 3.67 -27.24 -21.31
N LEU A 751 4.69 -27.79 -20.66
CA LEU A 751 5.24 -29.11 -20.97
C LEU A 751 5.04 -30.05 -19.77
N THR A 752 4.06 -30.95 -19.87
CA THR A 752 3.88 -32.08 -18.94
C THR A 752 4.87 -33.22 -19.17
N ASP A 753 5.45 -33.29 -20.39
CA ASP A 753 6.19 -34.47 -20.87
C ASP A 753 7.71 -34.25 -20.99
N LEU A 754 8.24 -33.12 -20.51
CA LEU A 754 9.67 -32.87 -20.56
C LEU A 754 10.35 -33.71 -19.46
N PRO A 755 11.39 -34.50 -19.78
CA PRO A 755 12.10 -35.27 -18.76
C PRO A 755 12.62 -34.35 -17.64
N PRO A 756 12.64 -34.84 -16.38
CA PRO A 756 13.08 -34.05 -15.26
C PRO A 756 14.53 -33.57 -15.45
N ARG A 757 14.80 -32.37 -14.93
CA ARG A 757 16.15 -31.81 -14.83
C ARG A 757 16.65 -31.98 -13.41
N THR A 758 17.84 -32.51 -13.25
CA THR A 758 18.51 -32.60 -11.94
C THR A 758 19.73 -31.69 -11.96
N GLU A 759 19.78 -30.71 -11.07
CA GLU A 759 20.95 -29.86 -10.85
C GLU A 759 21.75 -30.39 -9.66
N ILE A 760 23.05 -30.67 -9.88
CA ILE A 760 23.97 -31.18 -8.87
C ILE A 760 25.14 -30.20 -8.73
N VAL A 761 25.27 -29.60 -7.57
CA VAL A 761 26.46 -28.81 -7.22
C VAL A 761 27.53 -29.75 -6.72
N GLN A 762 28.54 -30.02 -7.54
CA GLN A 762 29.69 -30.82 -7.18
C GLN A 762 30.75 -29.92 -6.56
N ARG A 763 30.78 -29.92 -5.24
CA ARG A 763 31.80 -29.23 -4.45
C ARG A 763 33.12 -30.01 -4.53
N ILE A 764 34.18 -29.31 -4.92
CA ILE A 764 35.51 -29.86 -5.17
C ILE A 764 36.45 -29.34 -4.11
N GLU A 765 36.98 -30.24 -3.29
CA GLU A 765 37.92 -29.88 -2.24
C GLU A 765 39.33 -29.73 -2.82
N PRO A 766 39.95 -28.52 -2.76
CA PRO A 766 41.34 -28.35 -3.12
C PRO A 766 42.24 -29.08 -2.12
N ASP A 767 43.42 -29.49 -2.58
CA ASP A 767 44.45 -30.00 -1.68
C ASP A 767 45.05 -28.86 -0.82
N GLU A 768 45.85 -29.22 0.18
CA GLU A 768 46.35 -28.24 1.16
C GLU A 768 47.16 -27.10 0.52
N ASP A 769 47.98 -27.40 -0.47
CA ASP A 769 48.81 -26.42 -1.18
C ASP A 769 47.95 -25.51 -2.08
N GLU A 770 46.99 -26.08 -2.81
CA GLU A 770 46.08 -25.31 -3.67
C GLU A 770 45.17 -24.39 -2.82
N ARG A 771 44.71 -24.88 -1.66
CA ARG A 771 43.96 -24.07 -0.69
C ARG A 771 44.79 -22.91 -0.14
N ALA A 772 46.05 -23.17 0.22
CA ALA A 772 46.97 -22.12 0.68
C ALA A 772 47.23 -21.08 -0.42
N PHE A 773 47.36 -21.51 -1.67
CA PHE A 773 47.52 -20.63 -2.82
C PHE A 773 46.29 -19.73 -3.07
N LEU A 774 45.09 -20.31 -3.07
CA LEU A 774 43.84 -19.56 -3.23
C LEU A 774 43.66 -18.51 -2.12
N GLU A 775 43.97 -18.89 -0.88
CA GLU A 775 43.88 -17.98 0.27
C GLU A 775 44.93 -16.86 0.21
N ALA A 776 46.17 -17.19 -0.19
CA ALA A 776 47.20 -16.18 -0.39
C ALA A 776 46.78 -15.16 -1.46
N MET A 777 46.26 -15.62 -2.59
CA MET A 777 45.73 -14.76 -3.65
C MET A 777 44.57 -13.88 -3.18
N ARG A 778 43.66 -14.42 -2.36
CA ARG A 778 42.53 -13.66 -1.81
C ARG A 778 43.02 -12.53 -0.90
N ARG A 779 43.96 -12.82 -0.01
CA ARG A 779 44.57 -11.81 0.89
C ARG A 779 45.28 -10.71 0.11
N GLU A 780 46.03 -11.08 -0.92
CA GLU A 780 46.68 -10.12 -1.80
C GLU A 780 45.68 -9.23 -2.54
N ALA A 781 44.60 -9.82 -3.07
CA ALA A 781 43.53 -9.08 -3.73
C ALA A 781 42.90 -8.05 -2.77
N LEU A 782 42.58 -8.46 -1.53
CA LEU A 782 42.07 -7.55 -0.49
C LEU A 782 43.06 -6.44 -0.15
N ALA A 783 44.35 -6.75 -0.02
CA ALA A 783 45.39 -5.76 0.25
C ALA A 783 45.53 -4.73 -0.89
N ARG A 784 45.46 -5.17 -2.16
CA ARG A 784 45.48 -4.28 -3.33
C ARG A 784 44.22 -3.41 -3.40
N ILE A 785 43.05 -3.97 -3.10
CA ILE A 785 41.78 -3.25 -3.06
C ILE A 785 41.77 -2.19 -1.94
N ALA A 786 42.33 -2.50 -0.77
CA ALA A 786 42.42 -1.56 0.35
C ALA A 786 43.31 -0.33 0.06
N GLN A 787 44.18 -0.41 -0.94
CA GLN A 787 45.05 0.69 -1.38
C GLN A 787 44.43 1.58 -2.46
N LEU A 788 43.19 1.28 -2.90
CA LEU A 788 42.50 2.05 -3.92
C LEU A 788 42.03 3.41 -3.37
N ASP A 789 42.23 4.47 -4.15
CA ASP A 789 41.82 5.82 -3.79
C ASP A 789 40.28 5.96 -3.83
N PRO A 790 39.61 6.30 -2.72
CA PRO A 790 38.15 6.47 -2.67
C PRO A 790 37.61 7.53 -3.65
N ALA A 791 38.45 8.45 -4.14
CA ALA A 791 38.06 9.54 -5.02
C ALA A 791 37.74 9.13 -6.47
N ASP A 792 38.04 7.90 -6.91
CA ASP A 792 37.73 7.40 -8.26
C ASP A 792 36.91 6.09 -8.25
N PRO A 793 35.58 6.18 -8.01
CA PRO A 793 34.70 5.00 -7.90
C PRO A 793 34.66 4.17 -9.19
N GLY A 794 34.79 4.80 -10.35
CA GLY A 794 34.75 4.14 -11.65
C GLY A 794 35.97 3.24 -11.84
N ARG A 795 37.18 3.78 -11.63
CA ARG A 795 38.43 3.01 -11.73
C ARG A 795 38.54 1.94 -10.66
N ASN A 796 38.08 2.22 -9.44
CA ASN A 796 38.07 1.25 -8.35
C ASN A 796 37.24 0.02 -8.70
N ARG A 797 36.05 0.21 -9.29
CA ARG A 797 35.20 -0.89 -9.73
C ARG A 797 35.88 -1.76 -10.80
N PHE A 798 36.60 -1.15 -11.76
CA PHE A 798 37.37 -1.92 -12.74
C PHE A 798 38.50 -2.74 -12.10
N ASN A 799 39.22 -2.16 -11.13
CA ASN A 799 40.29 -2.86 -10.43
C ASN A 799 39.76 -4.04 -9.59
N VAL A 800 38.64 -3.85 -8.87
CA VAL A 800 37.96 -4.93 -8.12
C VAL A 800 37.53 -6.07 -9.06
N LEU A 801 36.95 -5.75 -10.23
CA LEU A 801 36.57 -6.76 -11.22
C LEU A 801 37.77 -7.52 -11.79
N ALA A 802 38.92 -6.87 -11.96
CA ALA A 802 40.16 -7.52 -12.39
C ALA A 802 40.67 -8.53 -11.35
N GLU A 803 40.69 -8.16 -10.06
CA GLU A 803 41.08 -9.07 -8.97
C GLU A 803 40.11 -10.26 -8.85
N LEU A 804 38.80 -10.00 -8.90
CA LEU A 804 37.77 -11.07 -8.92
C LEU A 804 37.97 -12.02 -10.11
N THR A 805 38.27 -11.47 -11.30
CA THR A 805 38.55 -12.31 -12.47
C THR A 805 39.78 -13.18 -12.25
N ARG A 806 40.83 -12.66 -11.61
CA ARG A 806 42.05 -13.41 -11.31
C ARG A 806 41.79 -14.53 -10.30
N LEU A 807 41.02 -14.27 -9.24
CA LEU A 807 40.62 -15.29 -8.26
C LEU A 807 39.74 -16.38 -8.88
N ARG A 808 38.81 -16.00 -9.78
CA ARG A 808 37.98 -16.97 -10.50
C ARG A 808 38.81 -17.86 -11.43
N ARG A 809 39.82 -17.29 -12.09
CA ARG A 809 40.78 -18.07 -12.90
C ARG A 809 41.57 -19.05 -12.03
N ALA A 810 42.06 -18.61 -10.87
CA ALA A 810 42.77 -19.47 -9.91
C ALA A 810 41.90 -20.62 -9.40
N ALA A 811 40.62 -20.36 -9.12
CA ALA A 811 39.66 -21.38 -8.70
C ALA A 811 39.36 -22.41 -9.81
N CYS A 812 39.53 -22.05 -11.09
CA CYS A 812 39.41 -23.00 -12.20
C CYS A 812 40.61 -23.95 -12.27
N ASP A 813 41.83 -23.37 -12.31
CA ASP A 813 43.09 -24.11 -12.23
C ASP A 813 44.22 -23.12 -11.83
N PRO A 814 45.13 -23.47 -10.91
CA PRO A 814 46.22 -22.60 -10.47
C PRO A 814 47.07 -22.04 -11.61
N ARG A 815 47.28 -22.82 -12.69
CA ARG A 815 48.09 -22.40 -13.86
C ARG A 815 47.47 -21.26 -14.64
N LEU A 816 46.18 -20.97 -14.48
CA LEU A 816 45.52 -19.84 -15.14
C LEU A 816 45.82 -18.49 -14.46
N ALA A 817 46.29 -18.52 -13.21
CA ALA A 817 46.69 -17.35 -12.44
C ALA A 817 48.21 -17.26 -12.23
N ALA A 818 48.86 -18.41 -12.01
CA ALA A 818 50.30 -18.56 -11.79
C ALA A 818 50.84 -19.76 -12.60
N PRO A 819 51.06 -19.60 -13.92
CA PRO A 819 51.54 -20.68 -14.81
C PRO A 819 52.84 -21.36 -14.32
N GLU A 820 53.71 -20.61 -13.65
CA GLU A 820 54.98 -21.05 -13.08
C GLU A 820 54.86 -22.15 -12.03
N LEU A 821 53.68 -22.30 -11.40
CA LEU A 821 53.43 -23.39 -10.45
C LEU A 821 53.39 -24.75 -11.13
N GLY A 822 53.04 -24.82 -12.42
CA GLY A 822 52.96 -26.06 -13.20
C GLY A 822 52.00 -27.13 -12.66
N ARG A 823 51.26 -26.84 -11.59
CA ARG A 823 50.42 -27.79 -10.86
C ARG A 823 49.03 -27.89 -11.46
N VAL A 824 48.57 -29.10 -11.73
CA VAL A 824 47.18 -29.36 -12.12
C VAL A 824 46.27 -29.09 -10.94
N GLY A 825 45.18 -28.34 -11.13
CA GLY A 825 44.21 -28.05 -10.07
C GLY A 825 43.28 -29.22 -9.74
N ALA A 826 42.71 -29.23 -8.53
CA ALA A 826 41.77 -30.24 -8.07
C ALA A 826 40.52 -30.32 -8.95
N LYS A 827 40.02 -29.18 -9.43
CA LYS A 827 38.86 -29.14 -10.32
C LYS A 827 39.10 -29.83 -11.65
N LEU A 828 40.29 -29.65 -12.24
CA LEU A 828 40.62 -30.27 -13.50
C LEU A 828 40.70 -31.80 -13.38
N ARG A 829 41.21 -32.31 -12.25
CA ARG A 829 41.19 -33.75 -11.93
C ARG A 829 39.77 -34.28 -11.71
N ALA A 830 38.94 -33.55 -10.99
CA ALA A 830 37.54 -33.94 -10.78
C ALA A 830 36.74 -33.98 -12.09
N PHE A 831 36.99 -33.03 -13.00
CA PHE A 831 36.42 -33.06 -14.34
C PHE A 831 36.88 -34.27 -15.16
N GLU A 832 38.17 -34.62 -15.10
CA GLU A 832 38.71 -35.80 -15.78
C GLU A 832 38.01 -37.09 -15.33
N GLN A 833 37.81 -37.25 -14.02
CA GLN A 833 37.07 -38.37 -13.44
C GLN A 833 35.61 -38.39 -13.93
N LEU A 834 34.90 -37.26 -13.79
CA LEU A 834 33.51 -37.13 -14.22
C LEU A 834 33.36 -37.41 -15.73
N ALA A 835 34.22 -36.84 -16.57
CA ALA A 835 34.18 -37.06 -18.02
C ALA A 835 34.39 -38.53 -18.37
N THR A 836 35.34 -39.20 -17.71
CA THR A 836 35.60 -40.63 -17.92
C THR A 836 34.39 -41.47 -17.55
N GLU A 837 33.80 -41.24 -16.38
CA GLU A 837 32.60 -41.96 -15.91
C GLU A 837 31.40 -41.78 -16.85
N LEU A 838 31.18 -40.55 -17.36
CA LEU A 838 30.09 -40.27 -18.29
C LEU A 838 30.28 -41.00 -19.62
N VAL A 839 31.49 -41.01 -20.16
CA VAL A 839 31.78 -41.70 -21.44
C VAL A 839 31.73 -43.21 -21.30
N GLU A 840 32.26 -43.78 -20.21
CA GLU A 840 32.14 -45.21 -19.90
C GLU A 840 30.68 -45.66 -19.79
N SER A 841 29.84 -44.80 -19.23
CA SER A 841 28.39 -45.00 -19.12
C SER A 841 27.62 -44.69 -20.42
N ARG A 842 28.33 -44.36 -21.51
CA ARG A 842 27.77 -44.03 -22.85
C ARG A 842 26.82 -42.83 -22.85
N HIS A 843 27.13 -41.83 -22.04
CA HIS A 843 26.46 -40.54 -22.04
C HIS A 843 27.21 -39.51 -22.88
N GLN A 844 26.49 -38.52 -23.40
CA GLN A 844 27.08 -37.40 -24.13
C GLN A 844 26.92 -36.11 -23.30
N ALA A 845 28.00 -35.35 -23.19
CA ALA A 845 28.06 -34.21 -22.29
C ALA A 845 28.41 -32.89 -22.99
N LEU A 846 27.70 -31.82 -22.64
CA LEU A 846 28.10 -30.45 -22.98
C LEU A 846 28.93 -29.86 -21.83
N VAL A 847 30.09 -29.29 -22.13
CA VAL A 847 30.98 -28.69 -21.12
C VAL A 847 31.09 -27.19 -21.39
N PHE A 848 30.58 -26.37 -20.48
CA PHE A 848 30.58 -24.92 -20.60
C PHE A 848 31.62 -24.29 -19.69
N SER A 849 32.36 -23.32 -20.23
CA SER A 849 33.29 -22.49 -19.47
C SER A 849 33.31 -21.06 -20.01
N GLN A 850 33.51 -20.06 -19.15
CA GLN A 850 33.66 -18.67 -19.61
C GLN A 850 35.07 -18.37 -20.12
N PHE A 851 36.05 -19.18 -19.72
CA PHE A 851 37.48 -18.97 -19.93
C PHE A 851 37.97 -19.91 -21.03
N THR A 852 38.31 -19.36 -22.20
CA THR A 852 38.77 -20.15 -23.35
C THR A 852 40.12 -20.83 -23.10
N ASP A 853 40.97 -20.25 -22.25
CA ASP A 853 42.20 -20.88 -21.78
C ASP A 853 41.92 -22.04 -20.81
N PHE A 854 40.88 -21.97 -19.98
CA PHE A 854 40.45 -23.12 -19.19
C PHE A 854 39.90 -24.27 -20.06
N LEU A 855 39.13 -23.96 -21.11
CA LEU A 855 38.70 -24.96 -22.10
C LEU A 855 39.88 -25.70 -22.74
N LYS A 856 41.01 -25.03 -22.96
CA LYS A 856 42.23 -25.67 -23.47
C LYS A 856 42.80 -26.66 -22.45
N LEU A 857 42.88 -26.30 -21.18
CA LEU A 857 43.33 -27.20 -20.12
C LEU A 857 42.40 -28.41 -19.96
N LEU A 858 41.09 -28.21 -20.09
CA LEU A 858 40.10 -29.30 -20.12
C LEU A 858 40.33 -30.22 -21.32
N ALA A 859 40.51 -29.65 -22.52
CA ALA A 859 40.81 -30.40 -23.74
C ALA A 859 42.10 -31.23 -23.62
N GLU A 860 43.18 -30.66 -23.07
CA GLU A 860 44.45 -31.36 -22.82
C GLU A 860 44.28 -32.59 -21.92
N ARG A 861 43.39 -32.53 -20.92
CA ARG A 861 43.07 -33.70 -20.09
C ARG A 861 42.29 -34.76 -20.86
N LEU A 862 41.30 -34.34 -21.64
CA LEU A 862 40.53 -35.27 -22.48
C LEU A 862 41.42 -35.97 -23.51
N ASP A 863 42.40 -35.26 -24.09
CA ASP A 863 43.42 -35.85 -24.95
C ASP A 863 44.27 -36.89 -24.19
N ALA A 864 44.72 -36.56 -22.98
CA ALA A 864 45.52 -37.47 -22.15
C ALA A 864 44.76 -38.77 -21.78
N CYS A 865 43.44 -38.70 -21.63
CA CYS A 865 42.57 -39.84 -21.34
C CYS A 865 42.00 -40.50 -22.60
N GLY A 866 42.32 -40.00 -23.80
CA GLY A 866 41.86 -40.56 -25.08
C GLY A 866 40.36 -40.40 -25.36
N LEU A 867 39.69 -39.41 -24.77
CA LEU A 867 38.26 -39.17 -24.93
C LEU A 867 37.97 -38.35 -26.21
N ARG A 868 36.90 -38.69 -26.94
CA ARG A 868 36.55 -37.98 -28.18
C ARG A 868 35.75 -36.73 -27.86
N TYR A 869 36.25 -35.56 -28.26
CA TYR A 869 35.54 -34.32 -28.04
C TYR A 869 35.56 -33.38 -29.25
N ARG A 870 34.72 -32.33 -29.16
CA ARG A 870 34.76 -31.16 -30.03
C ARG A 870 34.85 -29.89 -29.21
N VAL A 871 35.41 -28.84 -29.80
CA VAL A 871 35.52 -27.52 -29.18
C VAL A 871 34.81 -26.49 -30.05
N LEU A 872 34.08 -25.57 -29.42
CA LEU A 872 33.45 -24.44 -30.06
C LEU A 872 33.71 -23.19 -29.24
N ASP A 873 34.41 -22.24 -29.86
CA ASP A 873 34.68 -20.93 -29.30
C ASP A 873 34.31 -19.81 -30.28
N GLY A 874 34.47 -18.55 -29.85
CA GLY A 874 34.14 -17.38 -30.66
C GLY A 874 35.03 -17.20 -31.90
N SER A 875 36.16 -17.91 -32.00
CA SER A 875 37.08 -17.86 -33.14
C SER A 875 36.72 -18.89 -34.23
N THR A 876 35.86 -19.85 -33.91
CA THR A 876 35.48 -20.93 -34.82
C THR A 876 34.66 -20.40 -36.01
N PRO A 877 35.12 -20.56 -37.27
CA PRO A 877 34.38 -20.12 -38.46
C PRO A 877 33.00 -20.78 -38.58
N ALA A 878 32.04 -20.11 -39.23
CA ALA A 878 30.66 -20.57 -39.29
C ALA A 878 30.50 -21.96 -39.94
N ALA A 879 31.18 -22.23 -41.05
CA ALA A 879 31.12 -23.55 -41.72
C ALA A 879 31.67 -24.67 -40.81
N ALA A 880 32.80 -24.43 -40.13
CA ALA A 880 33.37 -25.38 -39.18
C ALA A 880 32.48 -25.59 -37.95
N ARG A 881 31.75 -24.55 -37.52
CA ARG A 881 30.77 -24.64 -36.42
C ARG A 881 29.66 -25.62 -36.75
N SER A 882 29.02 -25.48 -37.91
CA SER A 882 27.92 -26.36 -38.33
C SER A 882 28.38 -27.81 -38.48
N ALA A 883 29.59 -28.04 -39.03
CA ALA A 883 30.18 -29.37 -39.13
C ALA A 883 30.37 -30.02 -37.74
N ARG A 884 30.98 -29.31 -36.78
CA ARG A 884 31.22 -29.81 -35.41
C ARG A 884 29.92 -30.12 -34.67
N VAL A 885 28.88 -29.29 -34.86
CA VAL A 885 27.55 -29.53 -34.26
C VAL A 885 26.91 -30.79 -34.86
N ALA A 886 26.99 -30.96 -36.18
CA ALA A 886 26.45 -32.15 -36.85
C ALA A 886 27.17 -33.44 -36.41
N GLU A 887 28.50 -33.40 -36.28
CA GLU A 887 29.31 -34.52 -35.77
C GLU A 887 28.89 -34.92 -34.35
N PHE A 888 28.75 -33.95 -33.43
CA PHE A 888 28.30 -34.23 -32.06
C PHE A 888 26.90 -34.85 -32.02
N GLN A 889 25.96 -34.29 -32.78
CA GLN A 889 24.58 -34.78 -32.86
C GLN A 889 24.46 -36.20 -33.47
N ARG A 890 25.42 -36.63 -34.29
CA ARG A 890 25.50 -38.01 -34.81
C ARG A 890 26.12 -39.02 -33.83
N GLY A 891 26.74 -38.54 -32.75
CA GLY A 891 27.49 -39.41 -31.82
C GLY A 891 28.97 -39.61 -32.18
N ASP A 892 29.52 -38.78 -33.07
CA ASP A 892 30.94 -38.86 -33.47
C ASP A 892 31.89 -38.31 -32.38
N ALA A 893 31.35 -37.63 -31.37
CA ALA A 893 32.07 -37.10 -30.21
C ALA A 893 31.26 -37.31 -28.92
N ASP A 894 31.96 -37.61 -27.83
CA ASP A 894 31.37 -37.91 -26.53
C ASP A 894 31.16 -36.62 -25.70
N LEU A 895 32.11 -35.68 -25.79
CA LEU A 895 32.03 -34.37 -25.13
C LEU A 895 32.04 -33.20 -26.13
N PHE A 896 31.32 -32.13 -25.80
CA PHE A 896 31.37 -30.88 -26.55
C PHE A 896 31.71 -29.69 -25.65
N LEU A 897 32.92 -29.16 -25.80
CA LEU A 897 33.44 -28.03 -25.05
C LEU A 897 33.01 -26.74 -25.73
N ILE A 898 32.27 -25.91 -25.01
CA ILE A 898 31.65 -24.70 -25.55
C ILE A 898 31.99 -23.52 -24.64
N SER A 899 32.56 -22.46 -25.20
CA SER A 899 32.71 -21.23 -24.42
C SER A 899 31.35 -20.59 -24.17
N LEU A 900 31.08 -20.08 -22.96
CA LEU A 900 29.77 -19.51 -22.60
C LEU A 900 29.31 -18.43 -23.58
N LYS A 901 30.24 -17.58 -24.06
CA LYS A 901 29.95 -16.58 -25.10
C LYS A 901 29.61 -17.19 -26.46
N ALA A 902 30.16 -18.35 -26.78
CA ALA A 902 29.85 -19.08 -28.00
C ALA A 902 28.67 -20.07 -27.84
N GLY A 903 28.23 -20.34 -26.61
CA GLY A 903 27.04 -21.12 -26.26
C GLY A 903 25.74 -20.31 -26.22
N GLY A 904 25.83 -18.98 -26.14
CA GLY A 904 24.69 -18.04 -26.17
C GLY A 904 23.97 -17.93 -27.53
N PHE A 905 24.19 -18.88 -28.43
CA PHE A 905 24.05 -18.72 -29.88
C PHE A 905 22.99 -19.62 -30.53
N GLY A 906 21.94 -19.99 -29.79
CA GLY A 906 20.76 -20.66 -30.38
C GLY A 906 20.93 -22.12 -30.79
N LEU A 907 22.06 -22.76 -30.49
CA LEU A 907 22.37 -24.10 -30.97
C LEU A 907 21.39 -25.16 -30.46
N ASN A 908 21.02 -26.12 -31.32
CA ASN A 908 20.26 -27.30 -30.94
C ASN A 908 21.22 -28.45 -30.64
N LEU A 909 21.27 -28.91 -29.38
CA LEU A 909 22.23 -29.90 -28.88
C LEU A 909 21.54 -31.00 -28.04
N THR A 910 20.39 -31.49 -28.51
CA THR A 910 19.56 -32.52 -27.84
C THR A 910 20.21 -33.88 -27.67
N ALA A 911 21.30 -34.19 -28.39
CA ALA A 911 22.05 -35.44 -28.21
C ALA A 911 22.67 -35.56 -26.80
N ALA A 912 22.95 -34.45 -26.12
CA ALA A 912 23.50 -34.47 -24.78
C ALA A 912 22.41 -34.69 -23.71
N ASP A 913 22.65 -35.65 -22.82
CA ASP A 913 21.87 -35.90 -21.60
C ASP A 913 22.56 -35.34 -20.35
N TYR A 914 23.84 -34.94 -20.45
CA TYR A 914 24.58 -34.28 -19.38
C TYR A 914 25.06 -32.88 -19.77
N VAL A 915 25.05 -31.97 -18.80
CA VAL A 915 25.62 -30.62 -18.93
C VAL A 915 26.57 -30.38 -17.76
N VAL A 916 27.80 -29.99 -18.05
CA VAL A 916 28.82 -29.63 -17.07
C VAL A 916 29.08 -28.13 -17.16
N ILE A 917 28.75 -27.40 -16.11
CA ILE A 917 29.17 -26.01 -15.91
C ILE A 917 30.51 -26.06 -15.18
N ALA A 918 31.61 -25.91 -15.93
CA ALA A 918 32.96 -26.06 -15.41
C ALA A 918 33.39 -24.90 -14.49
N ASP A 919 32.82 -23.71 -14.69
CA ASP A 919 33.01 -22.54 -13.83
C ASP A 919 31.70 -21.74 -13.68
N PRO A 920 31.22 -21.49 -12.45
CA PRO A 920 30.01 -20.71 -12.23
C PRO A 920 30.14 -19.25 -12.69
N TRP A 921 29.08 -18.74 -13.29
CA TRP A 921 29.00 -17.37 -13.80
C TRP A 921 28.08 -16.51 -12.96
N TRP A 922 28.40 -15.24 -12.70
CA TRP A 922 27.58 -14.30 -11.92
C TRP A 922 26.17 -14.00 -12.48
N ASN A 923 25.85 -14.40 -13.73
CA ASN A 923 24.52 -14.20 -14.32
C ASN A 923 23.78 -15.55 -14.48
N PRO A 924 22.79 -15.87 -13.62
CA PRO A 924 22.10 -17.16 -13.68
C PRO A 924 21.36 -17.38 -15.01
N ALA A 925 20.80 -16.32 -15.61
CA ALA A 925 20.05 -16.41 -16.86
C ALA A 925 20.87 -16.98 -18.03
N ALA A 926 22.16 -16.69 -18.06
CA ALA A 926 23.02 -17.13 -19.13
C ALA A 926 23.46 -18.60 -18.97
N GLU A 927 23.51 -19.09 -17.73
CA GLU A 927 23.65 -20.52 -17.45
C GLU A 927 22.36 -21.27 -17.78
N ASP A 928 21.19 -20.71 -17.45
CA ASP A 928 19.89 -21.25 -17.87
C ASP A 928 19.79 -21.34 -19.40
N GLN A 929 20.33 -20.34 -20.11
CA GLN A 929 20.45 -20.35 -21.56
C GLN A 929 21.42 -21.42 -22.08
N ALA A 930 22.49 -21.74 -21.34
CA ALA A 930 23.41 -22.81 -21.70
C ALA A 930 22.78 -24.19 -21.46
N MET A 931 22.15 -24.40 -20.31
CA MET A 931 21.47 -25.66 -19.96
C MET A 931 20.32 -25.98 -20.92
N GLY A 932 19.53 -24.98 -21.29
CA GLY A 932 18.42 -25.18 -22.22
C GLY A 932 18.85 -25.49 -23.68
N ARG A 933 20.16 -25.60 -23.98
CA ARG A 933 20.66 -26.16 -25.25
C ARG A 933 20.42 -27.67 -25.35
N ALA A 934 20.52 -28.36 -24.21
CA ALA A 934 20.25 -29.80 -24.08
C ALA A 934 18.83 -30.05 -23.53
N HIS A 935 18.42 -29.34 -22.48
CA HIS A 935 17.07 -29.46 -21.90
C HIS A 935 16.04 -28.65 -22.69
N ARG A 936 15.66 -29.17 -23.87
CA ARG A 936 14.69 -28.53 -24.79
C ARG A 936 13.76 -29.57 -25.42
N MET A 937 12.71 -29.09 -26.08
CA MET A 937 11.80 -29.96 -26.82
C MET A 937 12.57 -30.83 -27.82
N GLY A 938 12.33 -32.14 -27.80
CA GLY A 938 13.07 -33.15 -28.55
C GLY A 938 14.02 -33.99 -27.67
N GLN A 939 14.28 -33.55 -26.44
CA GLN A 939 14.98 -34.35 -25.45
C GLN A 939 14.10 -35.50 -24.93
N GLN A 940 14.62 -36.72 -24.99
CA GLN A 940 13.92 -37.93 -24.53
C GLN A 940 14.48 -38.46 -23.20
N ARG A 941 15.69 -38.05 -22.81
CA ARG A 941 16.36 -38.48 -21.58
C ARG A 941 16.29 -37.39 -20.51
N PRO A 942 16.22 -37.74 -19.21
CA PRO A 942 16.46 -36.80 -18.13
C PRO A 942 17.79 -36.07 -18.32
N VAL A 943 17.81 -34.76 -18.06
CA VAL A 943 19.04 -33.96 -18.21
C VAL A 943 19.64 -33.70 -16.84
N THR A 944 20.87 -34.15 -16.63
CA THR A 944 21.62 -33.89 -15.40
C THR A 944 22.64 -32.79 -15.62
N VAL A 945 22.59 -31.76 -14.77
CA VAL A 945 23.50 -30.63 -14.80
C VAL A 945 24.46 -30.71 -13.63
N TYR A 946 25.74 -30.94 -13.90
CA TYR A 946 26.81 -30.81 -12.92
C TYR A 946 27.36 -29.39 -12.92
N ARG A 947 27.44 -28.79 -11.74
CA ARG A 947 28.11 -27.51 -11.52
C ARG A 947 29.33 -27.75 -10.66
N LEU A 948 30.51 -27.56 -11.26
CA LEU A 948 31.78 -27.74 -10.57
C LEU A 948 32.11 -26.48 -9.78
N VAL A 949 32.27 -26.60 -8.46
CA VAL A 949 32.54 -25.47 -7.56
C VAL A 949 33.72 -25.80 -6.67
N THR A 950 34.78 -24.99 -6.74
CA THR A 950 35.95 -25.18 -5.86
C THR A 950 35.63 -24.66 -4.46
N ALA A 951 35.76 -25.52 -3.44
CA ALA A 951 35.51 -25.20 -2.04
C ALA A 951 36.52 -24.17 -1.51
N GLY A 952 36.07 -23.30 -0.61
CA GLY A 952 36.90 -22.22 -0.05
C GLY A 952 37.31 -21.17 -1.07
N SER A 953 36.59 -21.07 -2.20
CA SER A 953 36.89 -20.12 -3.27
C SER A 953 35.75 -19.13 -3.51
N ILE A 954 36.04 -18.11 -4.32
CA ILE A 954 35.05 -17.13 -4.78
C ILE A 954 33.83 -17.75 -5.49
N GLU A 955 33.96 -18.98 -6.01
CA GLU A 955 32.86 -19.64 -6.71
C GLU A 955 31.73 -20.09 -5.79
N GLU A 956 32.01 -20.53 -4.55
CA GLU A 956 30.95 -20.88 -3.58
C GLU A 956 30.06 -19.67 -3.29
N ARG A 957 30.68 -18.49 -3.18
CA ARG A 957 29.96 -17.21 -2.97
C ARG A 957 29.11 -16.82 -4.16
N ILE A 958 29.61 -17.03 -5.37
CA ILE A 958 28.84 -16.79 -6.60
C ILE A 958 27.61 -17.70 -6.65
N VAL A 959 27.76 -18.96 -6.24
CA VAL A 959 26.64 -19.92 -6.21
C VAL A 959 25.64 -19.60 -5.10
N ALA A 960 26.10 -19.21 -3.91
CA ALA A 960 25.23 -18.73 -2.84
C ALA A 960 24.41 -17.50 -3.27
N LEU A 961 25.06 -16.53 -3.93
CA LEU A 961 24.39 -15.35 -4.46
C LEU A 961 23.32 -15.70 -5.52
N HIS A 962 23.51 -16.76 -6.30
CA HIS A 962 22.46 -17.26 -7.21
C HIS A 962 21.28 -17.83 -6.46
N HIS A 963 21.51 -18.56 -5.37
CA HIS A 963 20.44 -19.15 -4.57
C HIS A 963 19.58 -18.04 -3.95
N ASP A 964 20.21 -17.06 -3.30
CA ASP A 964 19.53 -15.91 -2.70
C ASP A 964 18.73 -15.13 -3.77
N LYS A 965 19.33 -14.92 -4.96
CA LYS A 965 18.65 -14.26 -6.07
C LYS A 965 17.53 -15.10 -6.70
N ARG A 966 17.62 -16.43 -6.70
CA ARG A 966 16.58 -17.34 -7.23
C ARG A 966 15.40 -17.44 -6.25
N GLU A 967 15.65 -17.59 -4.96
CA GLU A 967 14.60 -17.56 -3.93
C GLU A 967 13.90 -16.21 -3.88
N LEU A 968 14.68 -15.13 -4.02
CA LEU A 968 14.13 -13.81 -4.28
C LEU A 968 13.32 -13.87 -5.58
N ALA A 969 13.88 -14.21 -6.75
CA ALA A 969 13.17 -14.25 -8.05
C ALA A 969 11.85 -15.06 -8.05
N ASP A 970 11.81 -16.20 -7.34
CA ASP A 970 10.65 -17.07 -7.22
C ASP A 970 9.59 -16.52 -6.24
N GLY A 971 10.00 -15.81 -5.18
CA GLY A 971 9.10 -14.96 -4.37
C GLY A 971 8.72 -13.64 -5.06
N LEU A 972 9.57 -13.19 -5.98
CA LEU A 972 9.56 -11.94 -6.74
C LEU A 972 8.87 -12.14 -8.13
N LEU A 973 7.90 -13.02 -8.23
CA LEU A 973 6.83 -12.84 -9.22
C LEU A 973 5.72 -11.92 -8.67
N ALA A 974 5.82 -11.52 -7.40
CA ALA A 974 5.01 -10.50 -6.73
C ALA A 974 5.78 -9.21 -6.39
N ASP A 975 7.11 -9.21 -6.35
CA ASP A 975 7.95 -8.06 -6.02
C ASP A 975 9.17 -8.11 -7.01
N GLN A 976 9.79 -7.09 -7.59
CA GLN A 976 10.95 -7.29 -8.52
C GLN A 976 11.88 -6.09 -8.44
N ASP A 977 12.82 -6.15 -7.50
CA ASP A 977 13.99 -5.28 -7.50
C ASP A 977 14.94 -5.72 -8.64
N GLY A 978 15.22 -4.77 -9.54
CA GLY A 978 16.13 -4.97 -10.65
C GLY A 978 17.55 -5.26 -10.16
N SER A 979 18.22 -6.23 -10.76
CA SER A 979 19.65 -6.45 -10.53
C SER A 979 20.44 -5.26 -11.08
N ALA A 980 20.68 -4.27 -10.24
CA ALA A 980 21.75 -3.32 -10.47
C ALA A 980 23.07 -4.10 -10.66
N PRO A 981 24.02 -3.59 -11.48
CA PRO A 981 25.38 -4.07 -11.42
C PRO A 981 25.89 -3.89 -9.99
N LEU A 982 26.38 -4.96 -9.36
CA LEU A 982 26.84 -4.92 -7.98
C LEU A 982 27.78 -3.72 -7.77
N ALA A 983 27.53 -2.95 -6.71
CA ALA A 983 28.38 -1.83 -6.33
C ALA A 983 29.80 -2.31 -6.01
N ALA A 984 30.78 -1.41 -6.03
CA ALA A 984 32.16 -1.79 -5.70
C ALA A 984 32.25 -2.44 -4.30
N ASP A 985 31.48 -1.93 -3.34
CA ASP A 985 31.45 -2.44 -1.96
C ASP A 985 30.84 -3.85 -1.90
N GLU A 986 29.72 -4.09 -2.57
CA GLU A 986 29.10 -5.43 -2.65
C GLU A 986 30.04 -6.45 -3.32
N LEU A 987 30.81 -6.04 -4.32
CA LEU A 987 31.83 -6.87 -4.96
C LEU A 987 33.01 -7.18 -4.01
N ILE A 988 33.34 -6.26 -3.11
CA ILE A 988 34.38 -6.44 -2.08
C ILE A 988 33.88 -7.38 -0.99
N ASP A 989 32.60 -7.32 -0.63
CA ASP A 989 32.02 -8.21 0.37
C ASP A 989 32.05 -9.68 -0.07
N LEU A 990 32.04 -9.96 -1.38
CA LEU A 990 32.29 -11.32 -1.90
C LEU A 990 33.68 -11.87 -1.54
N LEU A 991 34.64 -11.01 -1.16
CA LEU A 991 36.02 -11.36 -0.83
C LEU A 991 36.29 -11.44 0.69
N ARG A 992 35.42 -10.87 1.53
CA ARG A 992 35.59 -10.79 2.99
C ARG A 992 35.02 -12.02 3.67
N GLU A 993 35.77 -12.70 4.54
CA GLU A 993 35.20 -13.72 5.42
C GLU A 993 34.38 -13.06 6.54
N ASP A 994 33.34 -13.75 6.99
CA ASP A 994 32.69 -13.43 8.27
C ASP A 994 33.63 -13.77 9.44
#